data_AF-A0A948GDX6-F1
#
_entry.id   AF-A0A948GDX6-F1
#
_cell.length_a   1.000
_cell.length_b   1.000
_cell.length_c   1.000
_cell.angle_alpha   90.00
_cell.angle_beta   90.00
_cell.angle_gamma   90.00
#
_symmetry.space_group_name_H-M   'P 1'
#
loop_
_entity.id
_entity.type
_entity.pdbx_description
1 polymer ?
#
loop_
_entity_poly.entity_id
_entity_poly.type
_entity_poly.pdbx_seq_one_letter_code
_entity_poly.pdbx_strand_id
1 'polypeptide(L)'
;MIRRYRKTSFERRGASVRALAGSAVLAACLLALLLAVPTGFTEAGSTARRAGSGVTEVGETIRVLMPDGSVQVMYMDDYLKGVVPSEVGADWPYDALCAQAVAARCFAATADRHLSQGADVCTTTHCQVYKSARYQATDLAVDSTHKVAALYGDEIIQSYFFGHCDGHTRNSEDVWGGYLPYCRSVSCPCGNTTMYGHGVGMCQEGARTLAGSGWDYADILKHYYTGVEVRSTEPAAMEWHFAEGTTRPGFVTYLCLGNPGESEALVTVRYLLEEGENKDVSYAVPAHSRTTIDAAADIGTGRDFSSQVISTNGVGIVAERPMYFDYRGFTGGHDTVGSAHLRPTWYFAEGTTRADYDTYLCVGNPSETDAKVTVTFLFESGGTQAVSAAVPARSRKTIDVEAEIGAEKDFSCVVESTNGVGLVVERPMYFKYGGVWDGGHDALGSLSTRPSWYFAEGSTRAGFATYLCLSNPSGADSTVRVEYLVAGGGNVSAELIVPAMSRRTVNAQDGLGAGRDFATRVTSTNGVGVVAERPMYFNYGGALTGGSDTVGTSHPRATWSFAEGTTRPGFDTYLCLANPSEKGAQVRITYMKGDGTTAQQDVLVDAVSRTTVSAKDALGTGDDPSHDFGISVQVTNNVGIIVERPMYFDYAGWTGGHVAMGH
;
A
#
# COMPACT_ATOMS: atom_id res chain seq x y z
N MET A 1 42.60 26.05 -60.97
CA MET A 1 41.78 26.78 -61.96
C MET A 1 40.56 27.30 -61.19
N ILE A 2 40.29 28.58 -60.96
CA ILE A 2 40.27 29.80 -61.81
C ILE A 2 39.00 29.93 -62.68
N ARG A 3 37.95 30.53 -62.09
CA ARG A 3 37.12 31.64 -62.64
C ARG A 3 36.83 32.57 -61.42
N ARG A 4 37.20 33.87 -61.37
CA ARG A 4 36.70 35.07 -62.13
C ARG A 4 35.22 35.38 -61.79
N TYR A 5 34.73 36.61 -61.49
CA TYR A 5 35.29 37.99 -61.33
C TYR A 5 34.12 38.96 -60.89
N ARG A 6 34.18 40.28 -60.50
CA ARG A 6 35.22 41.33 -60.29
C ARG A 6 34.66 42.65 -59.62
N LYS A 7 35.15 43.11 -58.45
CA LYS A 7 35.02 44.50 -57.88
C LYS A 7 33.57 44.99 -57.56
N THR A 8 33.28 46.08 -56.83
CA THR A 8 33.97 47.35 -56.42
C THR A 8 33.73 47.69 -54.92
N SER A 9 34.54 48.36 -54.07
CA SER A 9 35.74 49.24 -54.13
C SER A 9 35.53 50.76 -53.93
N PHE A 10 35.81 51.28 -52.72
CA PHE A 10 36.32 52.63 -52.34
C PHE A 10 36.74 52.51 -50.83
N GLU A 11 37.96 52.78 -50.34
CA GLU A 11 38.73 54.05 -50.18
C GLU A 11 38.08 55.08 -49.23
N ARG A 12 38.76 55.75 -48.26
CA ARG A 12 40.20 55.79 -47.86
C ARG A 12 40.46 56.53 -46.51
N ARG A 13 41.50 56.12 -45.76
CA ARG A 13 42.33 56.90 -44.77
C ARG A 13 41.62 57.47 -43.51
N GLY A 14 42.28 57.83 -42.40
CA GLY A 14 43.70 57.77 -41.96
C GLY A 14 43.79 57.32 -40.47
N ALA A 15 44.93 56.92 -39.90
CA ALA A 15 46.13 57.72 -39.55
C ALA A 15 45.86 58.82 -38.47
N SER A 16 46.59 58.94 -37.35
CA SER A 16 47.78 58.18 -36.87
C SER A 16 48.27 58.59 -35.45
N VAL A 17 49.28 57.86 -34.93
CA VAL A 17 50.27 58.26 -33.90
C VAL A 17 49.90 58.08 -32.40
N ARG A 18 50.95 57.79 -31.61
CA ARG A 18 50.98 57.47 -30.18
C ARG A 18 51.34 58.69 -29.32
N ALA A 19 51.00 58.64 -28.04
CA ALA A 19 51.79 59.24 -26.96
C ALA A 19 51.88 58.25 -25.77
N LEU A 20 52.99 58.24 -25.03
CA LEU A 20 53.14 57.47 -23.79
C LEU A 20 53.24 58.42 -22.59
N ALA A 21 52.65 58.04 -21.45
CA ALA A 21 53.17 58.28 -20.09
C ALA A 21 52.26 57.64 -19.01
N GLY A 22 52.83 57.34 -17.84
CA GLY A 22 52.09 57.22 -16.58
C GLY A 22 51.75 55.80 -16.09
N SER A 23 52.50 55.32 -15.08
CA SER A 23 52.20 54.08 -14.34
C SER A 23 51.80 54.36 -12.89
N ALA A 24 50.57 54.01 -12.49
CA ALA A 24 50.10 53.73 -11.12
C ALA A 24 48.62 53.28 -11.23
N VAL A 25 48.15 52.08 -10.85
CA VAL A 25 48.28 51.22 -9.64
C VAL A 25 47.18 51.48 -8.59
N LEU A 26 46.29 50.48 -8.47
CA LEU A 26 45.36 50.12 -7.36
C LEU A 26 44.12 50.97 -7.00
N ALA A 27 42.97 50.25 -6.98
CA ALA A 27 41.87 50.30 -6.00
C ALA A 27 40.97 51.57 -5.89
N ALA A 28 39.68 51.50 -5.48
CA ALA A 28 38.68 50.43 -5.44
C ALA A 28 37.26 51.03 -5.13
N CYS A 29 36.23 50.16 -5.05
CA CYS A 29 34.94 50.37 -4.37
C CYS A 29 33.83 51.28 -4.99
N LEU A 30 32.81 50.58 -5.53
CA LEU A 30 31.36 50.72 -5.27
C LEU A 30 30.57 52.05 -5.48
N LEU A 31 29.54 51.91 -6.33
CA LEU A 31 28.12 52.25 -6.11
C LEU A 31 27.62 53.72 -6.26
N ALA A 32 26.78 53.96 -7.27
CA ALA A 32 25.77 55.02 -7.33
C ALA A 32 24.58 54.58 -8.22
N LEU A 33 23.42 55.25 -8.10
CA LEU A 33 22.08 54.71 -8.42
C LEU A 33 21.36 55.42 -9.59
N LEU A 34 20.29 54.78 -10.10
CA LEU A 34 19.10 55.34 -10.81
C LEU A 34 19.16 55.70 -12.32
N LEU A 35 18.33 54.98 -13.10
CA LEU A 35 17.20 55.43 -13.98
C LEU A 35 17.35 56.72 -14.84
N ALA A 36 16.82 56.84 -16.08
CA ALA A 36 16.08 55.97 -17.03
C ALA A 36 15.98 56.73 -18.40
N VAL A 37 15.28 56.39 -19.49
CA VAL A 37 14.23 55.38 -19.78
C VAL A 37 14.58 54.57 -21.09
N PRO A 38 13.82 54.36 -22.20
CA PRO A 38 14.12 53.25 -23.14
C PRO A 38 14.43 53.65 -24.61
N THR A 39 14.85 52.65 -25.41
CA THR A 39 14.29 52.40 -26.77
C THR A 39 13.96 50.92 -26.88
N GLY A 40 12.83 50.58 -27.53
CA GLY A 40 12.29 49.22 -27.51
C GLY A 40 12.49 48.45 -28.82
N PHE A 41 12.87 47.18 -28.71
CA PHE A 41 12.54 46.14 -29.69
C PHE A 41 11.87 44.99 -28.94
N THR A 42 10.59 44.77 -29.22
CA THR A 42 9.82 43.66 -28.65
C THR A 42 9.96 42.44 -29.55
N GLU A 43 10.87 41.53 -29.22
CA GLU A 43 10.72 40.15 -29.70
C GLU A 43 9.49 39.53 -29.03
N ALA A 44 8.55 39.05 -29.83
CA ALA A 44 7.38 38.31 -29.36
C ALA A 44 7.78 36.88 -28.99
N GLY A 45 8.60 36.74 -27.95
CA GLY A 45 8.98 35.46 -27.38
C GLY A 45 7.76 34.73 -26.84
N SER A 46 7.29 33.72 -27.58
CA SER A 46 6.10 32.94 -27.22
C SER A 46 6.37 32.15 -25.94
N THR A 47 5.78 32.58 -24.83
CA THR A 47 5.75 31.82 -23.57
C THR A 47 4.80 30.64 -23.71
N ALA A 48 5.28 29.59 -24.38
CA ALA A 48 4.67 28.27 -24.36
C ALA A 48 4.60 27.81 -22.89
N ARG A 49 3.40 27.89 -22.30
CA ARG A 49 3.17 27.47 -20.92
C ARG A 49 3.49 25.99 -20.80
N ARG A 50 4.17 25.58 -19.72
CA ARG A 50 4.26 24.16 -19.36
C ARG A 50 2.83 23.63 -19.17
N ALA A 51 2.39 22.75 -20.07
CA ALA A 51 1.08 22.12 -20.04
C ALA A 51 1.13 20.79 -19.26
N GLY A 52 1.63 20.87 -18.02
CA GLY A 52 1.66 19.79 -17.04
C GLY A 52 0.74 20.11 -15.87
N SER A 53 0.37 19.11 -15.08
CA SER A 53 -0.46 19.29 -13.88
C SER A 53 0.37 19.71 -12.66
N GLY A 54 1.66 19.38 -12.63
CA GLY A 54 2.53 19.50 -11.45
C GLY A 54 2.22 18.50 -10.33
N VAL A 55 1.34 17.51 -10.57
CA VAL A 55 0.94 16.49 -9.58
C VAL A 55 1.56 15.15 -9.95
N THR A 56 2.38 14.58 -9.08
CA THR A 56 3.10 13.31 -9.33
C THR A 56 2.47 12.11 -8.59
N GLU A 57 1.72 12.37 -7.52
CA GLU A 57 1.18 11.34 -6.60
C GLU A 57 -0.32 11.55 -6.33
N VAL A 58 -1.06 10.46 -6.19
CA VAL A 58 -2.46 10.51 -5.74
C VAL A 58 -2.51 10.62 -4.21
N GLY A 59 -3.02 11.74 -3.70
CA GLY A 59 -3.21 11.96 -2.26
C GLY A 59 -4.23 11.00 -1.63
N GLU A 60 -3.99 10.61 -0.37
CA GLU A 60 -4.88 9.75 0.44
C GLU A 60 -6.31 10.29 0.53
N THR A 61 -6.47 11.61 0.61
CA THR A 61 -7.75 12.28 0.87
C THR A 61 -8.03 13.39 -0.14
N ILE A 62 -9.31 13.75 -0.25
CA ILE A 62 -9.84 14.79 -1.13
C ILE A 62 -10.87 15.64 -0.37
N ARG A 63 -10.92 16.94 -0.67
CA ARG A 63 -11.86 17.89 -0.08
C ARG A 63 -13.02 18.11 -1.05
N VAL A 64 -14.20 17.63 -0.65
CA VAL A 64 -15.41 17.64 -1.48
C VAL A 64 -16.33 18.76 -1.02
N LEU A 65 -16.65 19.69 -1.93
CA LEU A 65 -17.69 20.70 -1.74
C LEU A 65 -19.08 20.06 -1.90
N MET A 66 -19.83 20.07 -0.81
CA MET A 66 -21.15 19.45 -0.70
C MET A 66 -22.29 20.41 -1.11
N PRO A 67 -23.49 19.92 -1.44
CA PRO A 67 -24.62 20.75 -1.90
C PRO A 67 -25.13 21.79 -0.89
N ASP A 68 -24.82 21.64 0.40
CA ASP A 68 -25.14 22.60 1.47
C ASP A 68 -24.08 23.70 1.64
N GLY A 69 -22.98 23.64 0.88
CA GLY A 69 -21.84 24.55 0.98
C GLY A 69 -20.79 24.13 2.01
N SER A 70 -20.95 23.00 2.69
CA SER A 70 -19.90 22.43 3.55
C SER A 70 -18.78 21.79 2.72
N VAL A 71 -17.58 21.71 3.30
CA VAL A 71 -16.45 20.97 2.73
C VAL A 71 -16.21 19.75 3.60
N GLN A 72 -16.27 18.56 3.01
CA GLN A 72 -15.99 17.29 3.69
C GLN A 72 -14.66 16.72 3.20
N VAL A 73 -13.85 16.22 4.13
CA VAL A 73 -12.63 15.46 3.80
C VAL A 73 -13.02 13.99 3.72
N MET A 74 -12.74 13.36 2.59
CA MET A 74 -13.00 11.93 2.32
C MET A 74 -11.69 11.25 1.91
N TYR A 75 -11.55 9.94 2.11
CA TYR A 75 -10.51 9.19 1.40
C TYR A 75 -10.78 9.22 -0.11
N MET A 76 -9.74 9.36 -0.92
CA MET A 76 -9.83 9.48 -2.38
C MET A 76 -10.68 8.36 -2.99
N ASP A 77 -10.38 7.10 -2.62
CA ASP A 77 -11.10 5.96 -3.16
C ASP A 77 -12.55 5.86 -2.63
N ASP A 78 -12.84 6.25 -1.39
CA ASP A 78 -14.24 6.27 -0.91
C ASP A 78 -15.10 7.36 -1.56
N TYR A 79 -14.49 8.47 -1.98
CA TYR A 79 -15.13 9.42 -2.89
C TYR A 79 -15.36 8.80 -4.27
N LEU A 80 -14.34 8.17 -4.87
CA LEU A 80 -14.43 7.57 -6.21
C LEU A 80 -15.46 6.44 -6.29
N LYS A 81 -15.66 5.67 -5.21
CA LYS A 81 -16.73 4.65 -5.10
C LYS A 81 -18.14 5.24 -5.20
N GLY A 82 -18.32 6.54 -4.93
CA GLY A 82 -19.57 7.26 -5.20
C GLY A 82 -19.63 7.96 -6.57
N VAL A 83 -18.48 8.10 -7.25
CA VAL A 83 -18.35 8.68 -8.60
C VAL A 83 -18.52 7.64 -9.69
N VAL A 84 -17.77 6.52 -9.65
CA VAL A 84 -17.79 5.51 -10.73
C VAL A 84 -19.22 5.00 -11.03
N PRO A 85 -20.05 4.55 -10.06
CA PRO A 85 -21.44 4.14 -10.33
C PRO A 85 -22.40 5.32 -10.59
N SER A 86 -21.91 6.56 -10.55
CA SER A 86 -22.66 7.75 -10.96
C SER A 86 -22.39 8.18 -12.40
N GLU A 87 -21.23 7.81 -12.95
CA GLU A 87 -20.75 8.15 -14.30
C GLU A 87 -20.93 6.99 -15.31
N VAL A 88 -20.86 5.73 -14.88
CA VAL A 88 -21.05 4.53 -15.74
C VAL A 88 -21.95 3.47 -15.08
N GLY A 89 -22.46 2.52 -15.88
CA GLY A 89 -23.27 1.41 -15.39
C GLY A 89 -22.45 0.41 -14.57
N ALA A 90 -22.94 0.01 -13.39
CA ALA A 90 -22.27 -0.97 -12.53
C ALA A 90 -22.28 -2.41 -13.09
N ASP A 91 -22.99 -2.64 -14.20
CA ASP A 91 -23.03 -3.86 -15.02
C ASP A 91 -21.95 -3.91 -16.12
N TRP A 92 -21.12 -2.88 -16.24
CA TRP A 92 -20.10 -2.80 -17.29
C TRP A 92 -18.90 -3.74 -17.02
N PRO A 93 -18.17 -4.18 -18.06
CA PRO A 93 -17.00 -5.04 -17.90
C PRO A 93 -15.96 -4.45 -16.93
N TYR A 94 -15.35 -5.31 -16.11
CA TYR A 94 -14.39 -4.93 -15.06
C TYR A 94 -13.33 -3.92 -15.53
N ASP A 95 -12.69 -4.15 -16.68
CA ASP A 95 -11.66 -3.24 -17.20
C ASP A 95 -12.20 -1.86 -17.62
N ALA A 96 -13.47 -1.75 -18.03
CA ALA A 96 -14.09 -0.45 -18.28
C ALA A 96 -14.39 0.29 -16.97
N LEU A 97 -14.77 -0.42 -15.91
CA LEU A 97 -14.92 0.15 -14.56
C LEU A 97 -13.57 0.60 -13.99
N CYS A 98 -12.51 -0.20 -14.15
CA CYS A 98 -11.15 0.16 -13.73
C CYS A 98 -10.61 1.36 -14.53
N ALA A 99 -10.84 1.42 -15.86
CA ALA A 99 -10.47 2.57 -16.67
C ALA A 99 -11.21 3.84 -16.22
N GLN A 100 -12.51 3.73 -15.93
CA GLN A 100 -13.28 4.86 -15.38
C GLN A 100 -12.84 5.26 -13.97
N ALA A 101 -12.43 4.32 -13.11
CA ALA A 101 -11.89 4.61 -11.78
C ALA A 101 -10.57 5.39 -11.87
N VAL A 102 -9.62 4.93 -12.70
CA VAL A 102 -8.33 5.61 -12.92
C VAL A 102 -8.54 6.99 -13.57
N ALA A 103 -9.39 7.09 -14.60
CA ALA A 103 -9.71 8.37 -15.24
C ALA A 103 -10.45 9.35 -14.29
N ALA A 104 -11.28 8.85 -13.37
CA ALA A 104 -11.90 9.68 -12.35
C ALA A 104 -10.88 10.14 -11.30
N ARG A 105 -9.99 9.24 -10.85
CA ARG A 105 -8.91 9.50 -9.88
C ARG A 105 -7.93 10.57 -10.36
N CYS A 106 -7.49 10.49 -11.61
CA CYS A 106 -6.54 11.46 -12.18
C CYS A 106 -7.17 12.86 -12.32
N PHE A 107 -8.44 12.95 -12.69
CA PHE A 107 -9.17 14.23 -12.74
C PHE A 107 -9.35 14.82 -11.34
N ALA A 108 -9.68 13.97 -10.35
CA ALA A 108 -9.88 14.38 -8.96
C ALA A 108 -8.57 14.86 -8.31
N ALA A 109 -7.46 14.17 -8.54
CA ALA A 109 -6.11 14.55 -8.08
C ALA A 109 -5.55 15.81 -8.78
N THR A 110 -6.07 16.18 -9.96
CA THR A 110 -5.67 17.38 -10.72
C THR A 110 -6.74 18.48 -10.74
N ALA A 111 -7.65 18.47 -9.76
CA ALA A 111 -8.74 19.43 -9.66
C ALA A 111 -8.35 20.69 -8.85
N ASP A 112 -8.37 21.85 -9.51
CA ASP A 112 -8.03 23.17 -8.95
C ASP A 112 -9.24 24.11 -8.80
N ARG A 113 -10.40 23.71 -9.35
CA ARG A 113 -11.54 24.61 -9.64
C ARG A 113 -12.22 25.21 -8.40
N HIS A 114 -12.11 24.55 -7.25
CA HIS A 114 -12.79 24.97 -6.01
C HIS A 114 -11.82 25.44 -4.90
N LEU A 115 -10.52 25.65 -5.20
CA LEU A 115 -9.51 26.01 -4.20
C LEU A 115 -9.85 27.32 -3.46
N SER A 116 -10.54 28.27 -4.11
CA SER A 116 -11.05 29.51 -3.50
C SER A 116 -12.18 29.29 -2.47
N GLN A 117 -12.79 28.11 -2.48
CA GLN A 117 -13.81 27.64 -1.54
C GLN A 117 -13.24 26.63 -0.52
N GLY A 118 -11.94 26.35 -0.56
CA GLY A 118 -11.27 25.38 0.32
C GLY A 118 -11.42 23.91 -0.08
N ALA A 119 -12.02 23.63 -1.24
CA ALA A 119 -12.26 22.28 -1.76
C ALA A 119 -11.47 22.01 -3.05
N ASP A 120 -11.36 20.75 -3.44
CA ASP A 120 -10.71 20.32 -4.69
C ASP A 120 -11.77 20.11 -5.78
N VAL A 121 -12.85 19.40 -5.44
CA VAL A 121 -13.97 19.02 -6.32
C VAL A 121 -15.33 19.37 -5.70
N CYS A 122 -16.39 19.36 -6.50
CA CYS A 122 -17.78 19.36 -6.03
C CYS A 122 -18.56 18.14 -6.54
N THR A 123 -19.70 17.84 -5.94
CA THR A 123 -20.51 16.62 -6.19
C THR A 123 -21.37 16.65 -7.47
N THR A 124 -21.10 17.52 -8.43
CA THR A 124 -21.96 17.78 -9.60
C THR A 124 -21.20 17.68 -10.92
N THR A 125 -21.91 17.70 -12.06
CA THR A 125 -21.33 17.70 -13.42
C THR A 125 -20.40 18.89 -13.75
N HIS A 126 -20.19 19.83 -12.82
CA HIS A 126 -19.10 20.83 -12.89
C HIS A 126 -17.71 20.21 -12.60
N CYS A 127 -17.69 19.11 -11.83
CA CYS A 127 -16.51 18.28 -11.60
C CYS A 127 -16.82 16.84 -11.99
N GLN A 128 -17.43 16.07 -11.07
CA GLN A 128 -17.85 14.68 -11.23
C GLN A 128 -19.13 14.48 -10.42
N VAL A 129 -20.07 13.67 -10.91
CA VAL A 129 -21.30 13.35 -10.17
C VAL A 129 -20.96 12.39 -9.03
N TYR A 130 -21.24 12.79 -7.79
CA TYR A 130 -21.05 11.95 -6.62
C TYR A 130 -22.40 11.59 -5.97
N LYS A 131 -22.59 10.31 -5.63
CA LYS A 131 -23.75 9.79 -4.92
C LYS A 131 -23.30 8.76 -3.88
N SER A 132 -24.10 8.56 -2.82
CA SER A 132 -23.83 7.55 -1.78
C SER A 132 -24.22 6.11 -2.16
N ALA A 133 -24.62 5.85 -3.41
CA ALA A 133 -24.91 4.50 -3.88
C ALA A 133 -23.60 3.73 -4.14
N ARG A 134 -23.50 2.50 -3.62
CA ARG A 134 -22.32 1.64 -3.70
C ARG A 134 -22.69 0.34 -4.41
N TYR A 135 -21.77 -0.21 -5.20
CA TYR A 135 -22.00 -1.47 -5.94
C TYR A 135 -20.71 -2.29 -5.94
N GLN A 136 -20.81 -3.57 -5.58
CA GLN A 136 -19.65 -4.46 -5.44
C GLN A 136 -18.66 -4.42 -6.61
N ALA A 137 -19.14 -4.37 -7.86
CA ALA A 137 -18.29 -4.32 -9.04
C ALA A 137 -17.53 -2.98 -9.17
N THR A 138 -18.20 -1.84 -8.94
CA THR A 138 -17.56 -0.52 -8.99
C THR A 138 -16.64 -0.28 -7.79
N ASP A 139 -17.07 -0.71 -6.60
CA ASP A 139 -16.28 -0.58 -5.39
C ASP A 139 -14.98 -1.41 -5.50
N LEU A 140 -15.06 -2.63 -6.04
CA LEU A 140 -13.89 -3.45 -6.32
C LEU A 140 -13.00 -2.90 -7.45
N ALA A 141 -13.58 -2.27 -8.48
CA ALA A 141 -12.79 -1.65 -9.56
C ALA A 141 -12.02 -0.41 -9.07
N VAL A 142 -12.58 0.34 -8.12
CA VAL A 142 -11.85 1.41 -7.42
C VAL A 142 -10.75 0.80 -6.53
N ASP A 143 -11.08 -0.20 -5.70
CA ASP A 143 -10.11 -0.87 -4.81
C ASP A 143 -8.93 -1.47 -5.58
N SER A 144 -9.20 -2.22 -6.65
CA SER A 144 -8.19 -2.88 -7.50
C SER A 144 -7.27 -1.90 -8.25
N THR A 145 -7.63 -0.61 -8.26
CA THR A 145 -6.86 0.46 -8.90
C THR A 145 -6.35 1.49 -7.88
N HIS A 146 -6.28 1.14 -6.59
CA HIS A 146 -5.79 2.02 -5.52
C HIS A 146 -4.53 2.79 -5.94
N LYS A 147 -4.61 4.14 -5.96
CA LYS A 147 -3.55 5.08 -6.39
C LYS A 147 -2.94 4.83 -7.78
N VAL A 148 -3.53 3.96 -8.61
CA VAL A 148 -3.17 3.81 -10.03
C VAL A 148 -3.64 5.04 -10.81
N ALA A 149 -2.72 5.64 -11.56
CA ALA A 149 -2.94 6.84 -12.35
C ALA A 149 -2.48 6.64 -13.80
N ALA A 150 -2.94 7.53 -14.69
CA ALA A 150 -2.35 7.75 -16.00
C ALA A 150 -1.43 8.97 -15.93
N LEU A 151 -0.17 8.84 -16.36
CA LEU A 151 0.86 9.87 -16.25
C LEU A 151 1.48 10.19 -17.62
N TYR A 152 1.77 11.46 -17.90
CA TYR A 152 2.49 11.90 -19.10
C TYR A 152 3.89 12.38 -18.70
N GLY A 153 4.88 11.49 -18.82
CA GLY A 153 6.09 11.59 -18.00
C GLY A 153 5.73 11.23 -16.55
N ASP A 154 6.28 11.96 -15.58
CA ASP A 154 6.02 11.73 -14.16
C ASP A 154 4.82 12.50 -13.58
N GLU A 155 4.09 13.26 -14.41
CA GLU A 155 2.94 14.06 -13.98
C GLU A 155 1.60 13.37 -14.36
N ILE A 156 0.70 13.24 -13.37
CA ILE A 156 -0.67 12.73 -13.53
C ILE A 156 -1.42 13.63 -14.53
N ILE A 157 -2.08 13.02 -15.51
CA ILE A 157 -2.81 13.78 -16.54
C ILE A 157 -4.09 14.42 -16.00
N GLN A 158 -4.51 15.53 -16.61
CA GLN A 158 -5.89 16.03 -16.45
C GLN A 158 -6.83 15.21 -17.36
N SER A 159 -7.32 14.09 -16.84
CA SER A 159 -8.08 13.06 -17.57
C SER A 159 -9.54 13.44 -17.81
N TYR A 160 -9.80 14.10 -18.94
CA TYR A 160 -11.17 14.32 -19.41
C TYR A 160 -11.80 13.02 -19.95
N PHE A 161 -13.10 12.81 -19.70
CA PHE A 161 -13.87 11.67 -20.19
C PHE A 161 -15.34 12.07 -20.46
N PHE A 162 -16.03 11.32 -21.33
CA PHE A 162 -17.38 11.66 -21.79
C PHE A 162 -18.14 10.43 -22.37
N GLY A 163 -19.48 10.50 -22.40
CA GLY A 163 -20.38 9.38 -22.74
C GLY A 163 -20.05 8.64 -24.03
N HIS A 164 -20.27 9.28 -25.18
CA HIS A 164 -19.94 8.69 -26.48
C HIS A 164 -19.54 9.72 -27.55
N CYS A 165 -18.76 9.28 -28.52
CA CYS A 165 -18.36 10.07 -29.69
C CYS A 165 -19.06 9.58 -30.97
N ASP A 166 -18.85 10.31 -32.06
CA ASP A 166 -19.29 10.00 -33.43
C ASP A 166 -18.23 9.18 -34.21
N GLY A 167 -17.52 8.27 -33.52
CA GLY A 167 -16.48 7.39 -34.05
C GLY A 167 -15.04 7.90 -33.89
N HIS A 168 -14.82 9.17 -33.52
CA HIS A 168 -13.50 9.71 -33.17
C HIS A 168 -13.57 10.68 -31.98
N THR A 169 -12.53 10.72 -31.14
CA THR A 169 -12.36 11.79 -30.15
C THR A 169 -11.88 13.09 -30.81
N ARG A 170 -11.77 14.18 -30.05
CA ARG A 170 -11.31 15.51 -30.48
C ARG A 170 -10.00 15.88 -29.79
N ASN A 171 -9.18 16.70 -30.45
CA ASN A 171 -8.03 17.33 -29.80
C ASN A 171 -8.53 18.39 -28.79
N SER A 172 -7.80 18.60 -27.69
CA SER A 172 -8.21 19.57 -26.68
C SER A 172 -8.28 21.02 -27.20
N GLU A 173 -7.41 21.40 -28.15
CA GLU A 173 -7.38 22.73 -28.75
C GLU A 173 -8.56 23.00 -29.70
N ASP A 174 -9.13 21.97 -30.33
CA ASP A 174 -10.31 22.10 -31.21
C ASP A 174 -11.59 22.43 -30.42
N VAL A 175 -11.59 22.17 -29.10
CA VAL A 175 -12.75 22.32 -28.21
C VAL A 175 -12.56 23.46 -27.20
N TRP A 176 -11.34 23.65 -26.69
CA TRP A 176 -11.02 24.62 -25.63
C TRP A 176 -9.85 25.57 -25.95
N GLY A 177 -9.24 25.48 -27.14
CA GLY A 177 -8.10 26.31 -27.54
C GLY A 177 -6.76 26.01 -26.83
N GLY A 178 -6.75 25.15 -25.81
CA GLY A 178 -5.55 24.72 -25.10
C GLY A 178 -5.03 23.37 -25.61
N TYR A 179 -3.75 23.31 -25.98
CA TYR A 179 -3.08 22.07 -26.37
C TYR A 179 -2.67 21.25 -25.13
N LEU A 180 -3.11 19.99 -25.07
CA LEU A 180 -2.71 18.99 -24.08
C LEU A 180 -2.18 17.75 -24.83
N PRO A 181 -0.90 17.36 -24.67
CA PRO A 181 -0.26 16.38 -25.56
C PRO A 181 -0.92 15.00 -25.53
N TYR A 182 -1.51 14.60 -24.40
CA TYR A 182 -2.23 13.35 -24.22
C TYR A 182 -3.69 13.38 -24.72
N CYS A 183 -4.34 14.54 -24.81
CA CYS A 183 -5.73 14.65 -25.29
C CYS A 183 -5.79 14.92 -26.81
N ARG A 184 -5.51 13.89 -27.60
CA ARG A 184 -5.51 13.93 -29.08
C ARG A 184 -6.76 13.25 -29.66
N SER A 185 -7.04 13.52 -30.94
CA SER A 185 -8.07 12.80 -31.70
C SER A 185 -7.60 11.38 -32.04
N VAL A 186 -8.35 10.37 -31.59
CA VAL A 186 -8.16 8.95 -31.87
C VAL A 186 -9.46 8.32 -32.37
N SER A 187 -9.35 7.22 -33.13
CA SER A 187 -10.53 6.45 -33.56
C SER A 187 -11.15 5.69 -32.38
N CYS A 188 -12.46 5.46 -32.41
CA CYS A 188 -13.20 4.90 -31.28
C CYS A 188 -14.27 3.89 -31.75
N PRO A 189 -14.30 2.65 -31.19
CA PRO A 189 -15.18 1.59 -31.65
C PRO A 189 -16.63 1.69 -31.13
N CYS A 190 -17.02 2.78 -30.45
CA CYS A 190 -18.29 2.87 -29.71
C CYS A 190 -19.59 2.86 -30.55
N GLY A 191 -19.53 2.59 -31.86
CA GLY A 191 -20.68 2.38 -32.76
C GLY A 191 -21.62 3.59 -32.99
N ASN A 192 -21.47 4.66 -32.22
CA ASN A 192 -22.35 5.83 -32.24
C ASN A 192 -22.02 6.79 -33.40
N THR A 193 -23.05 7.39 -33.99
CA THR A 193 -22.94 8.36 -35.10
C THR A 193 -23.20 9.80 -34.67
N THR A 194 -23.30 10.04 -33.37
CA THR A 194 -23.50 11.35 -32.74
C THR A 194 -22.64 11.43 -31.47
N MET A 195 -22.34 12.64 -31.01
CA MET A 195 -21.53 12.87 -29.81
C MET A 195 -22.41 13.27 -28.62
N TYR A 196 -22.13 12.70 -27.46
CA TYR A 196 -22.71 13.08 -26.17
C TYR A 196 -21.59 13.41 -25.18
N GLY A 197 -21.48 14.70 -24.84
CA GLY A 197 -20.36 15.28 -24.09
C GLY A 197 -19.44 16.12 -24.98
N HIS A 198 -18.24 16.44 -24.49
CA HIS A 198 -17.32 17.39 -25.14
C HIS A 198 -16.32 16.75 -26.12
N GLY A 199 -16.26 15.42 -26.23
CA GLY A 199 -15.47 14.73 -27.26
C GLY A 199 -13.98 14.51 -26.97
N VAL A 200 -13.44 15.02 -25.87
CA VAL A 200 -11.99 15.05 -25.57
C VAL A 200 -11.62 13.97 -24.56
N GLY A 201 -10.53 13.23 -24.78
CA GLY A 201 -10.08 12.17 -23.87
C GLY A 201 -10.90 10.88 -24.00
N MET A 202 -11.22 10.23 -22.88
CA MET A 202 -11.82 8.89 -22.89
C MET A 202 -13.32 8.89 -23.22
N CYS A 203 -13.69 8.08 -24.21
CA CYS A 203 -15.07 7.82 -24.60
C CYS A 203 -15.61 6.61 -23.82
N GLN A 204 -16.60 6.79 -22.94
CA GLN A 204 -17.05 5.78 -21.97
C GLN A 204 -17.62 4.51 -22.65
N GLU A 205 -18.58 4.64 -23.57
CA GLU A 205 -19.09 3.48 -24.34
C GLU A 205 -18.01 2.85 -25.27
N GLY A 206 -16.95 3.61 -25.57
CA GLY A 206 -15.78 3.11 -26.31
C GLY A 206 -14.87 2.24 -25.45
N ALA A 207 -14.55 2.68 -24.23
CA ALA A 207 -13.87 1.90 -23.20
C ALA A 207 -14.64 0.60 -22.88
N ARG A 208 -15.97 0.67 -22.74
CA ARG A 208 -16.86 -0.48 -22.59
C ARG A 208 -16.72 -1.49 -23.75
N THR A 209 -16.68 -0.98 -24.99
CA THR A 209 -16.53 -1.81 -26.21
C THR A 209 -15.15 -2.47 -26.30
N LEU A 210 -14.08 -1.75 -25.93
CA LEU A 210 -12.72 -2.28 -25.89
C LEU A 210 -12.56 -3.36 -24.79
N ALA A 211 -13.08 -3.12 -23.58
CA ALA A 211 -13.08 -4.09 -22.50
C ALA A 211 -13.88 -5.35 -22.86
N GLY A 212 -15.06 -5.18 -23.49
CA GLY A 212 -15.83 -6.29 -24.06
C GLY A 212 -15.14 -7.02 -25.22
N SER A 213 -14.07 -6.45 -25.77
CA SER A 213 -13.18 -7.06 -26.77
C SER A 213 -11.90 -7.65 -26.16
N GLY A 214 -11.81 -7.73 -24.83
CA GLY A 214 -10.70 -8.34 -24.10
C GLY A 214 -9.51 -7.42 -23.77
N TRP A 215 -9.63 -6.10 -24.01
CA TRP A 215 -8.60 -5.13 -23.60
C TRP A 215 -8.60 -4.94 -22.09
N ASP A 216 -7.43 -4.77 -21.48
CA ASP A 216 -7.35 -4.34 -20.09
C ASP A 216 -7.48 -2.82 -19.92
N TYR A 217 -7.68 -2.37 -18.68
CA TYR A 217 -7.89 -0.95 -18.41
C TYR A 217 -6.67 -0.08 -18.75
N ALA A 218 -5.46 -0.61 -18.68
CA ALA A 218 -4.23 0.14 -18.95
C ALA A 218 -4.11 0.42 -20.45
N ASP A 219 -4.42 -0.56 -21.30
CA ASP A 219 -4.41 -0.39 -22.76
C ASP A 219 -5.59 0.47 -23.25
N ILE A 220 -6.76 0.39 -22.60
CA ILE A 220 -7.89 1.31 -22.84
C ILE A 220 -7.46 2.77 -22.57
N LEU A 221 -6.79 3.03 -21.45
CA LEU A 221 -6.32 4.36 -21.10
C LEU A 221 -5.23 4.87 -22.06
N LYS A 222 -4.25 4.03 -22.43
CA LYS A 222 -3.21 4.38 -23.42
C LYS A 222 -3.78 4.67 -24.82
N HIS A 223 -4.90 4.04 -25.18
CA HIS A 223 -5.61 4.33 -26.44
C HIS A 223 -6.24 5.72 -26.44
N TYR A 224 -6.91 6.12 -25.35
CA TYR A 224 -7.60 7.41 -25.26
C TYR A 224 -6.71 8.59 -24.82
N TYR A 225 -5.61 8.33 -24.13
CA TYR A 225 -4.66 9.33 -23.66
C TYR A 225 -3.28 9.06 -24.27
N THR A 226 -2.92 9.83 -25.30
CA THR A 226 -1.76 9.56 -26.14
C THR A 226 -0.44 9.70 -25.37
N GLY A 227 0.37 8.64 -25.38
CA GLY A 227 1.73 8.64 -24.83
C GLY A 227 1.78 8.64 -23.30
N VAL A 228 0.74 8.18 -22.61
CA VAL A 228 0.75 8.03 -21.15
C VAL A 228 1.29 6.67 -20.72
N GLU A 229 1.90 6.64 -19.53
CA GLU A 229 2.05 5.42 -18.74
C GLU A 229 0.81 5.23 -17.85
N VAL A 230 0.55 3.99 -17.44
CA VAL A 230 -0.47 3.66 -16.43
C VAL A 230 0.20 2.79 -15.37
N ARG A 231 0.31 3.30 -14.15
CA ARG A 231 1.03 2.66 -13.04
C ARG A 231 0.52 3.16 -11.68
N SER A 232 0.89 2.46 -10.61
CA SER A 232 0.73 3.00 -9.26
C SER A 232 1.54 4.30 -9.11
N THR A 233 1.02 5.21 -8.31
CA THR A 233 1.73 6.43 -7.86
C THR A 233 2.22 6.33 -6.43
N GLU A 234 2.10 5.17 -5.78
CA GLU A 234 2.79 4.93 -4.51
C GLU A 234 4.31 4.88 -4.73
N PRO A 235 5.10 5.69 -4.01
CA PRO A 235 6.54 5.52 -3.97
C PRO A 235 6.89 4.21 -3.26
N ALA A 236 7.98 3.56 -3.67
CA ALA A 236 8.53 2.44 -2.93
C ALA A 236 8.95 2.89 -1.51
N ALA A 237 8.69 2.06 -0.50
CA ALA A 237 9.03 2.39 0.88
C ALA A 237 10.55 2.40 1.09
N MET A 238 11.06 3.54 1.57
CA MET A 238 12.47 3.73 1.92
C MET A 238 12.73 3.49 3.40
N GLU A 239 11.72 3.63 4.26
CA GLU A 239 11.81 3.40 5.70
C GLU A 239 10.73 2.40 6.13
N TRP A 240 11.12 1.49 7.03
CA TRP A 240 10.25 0.47 7.61
C TRP A 240 10.42 0.47 9.13
N HIS A 241 9.34 0.24 9.87
CA HIS A 241 9.33 0.34 11.33
C HIS A 241 8.69 -0.88 12.00
N PHE A 242 9.28 -1.30 13.11
CA PHE A 242 8.84 -2.39 13.99
C PHE A 242 8.87 -1.89 15.44
N ALA A 243 7.88 -2.25 16.26
CA ALA A 243 7.74 -1.83 17.66
C ALA A 243 8.18 -2.91 18.68
N GLU A 244 8.14 -4.18 18.29
CA GLU A 244 8.68 -5.32 19.03
C GLU A 244 10.04 -5.78 18.46
N GLY A 245 10.79 -6.48 19.29
CA GLY A 245 12.09 -7.09 19.02
C GLY A 245 12.76 -7.45 20.34
N THR A 246 13.28 -8.66 20.48
CA THR A 246 14.04 -9.04 21.68
C THR A 246 15.16 -10.04 21.41
N THR A 247 16.25 -9.90 22.17
CA THR A 247 17.37 -10.85 22.21
C THR A 247 17.49 -11.53 23.58
N ARG A 248 16.41 -11.50 24.39
CA ARG A 248 16.35 -12.17 25.70
C ARG A 248 16.52 -13.71 25.55
N PRO A 249 17.05 -14.39 26.59
CA PRO A 249 17.09 -15.86 26.60
C PRO A 249 15.70 -16.45 26.35
N GLY A 250 15.64 -17.45 25.47
CA GLY A 250 14.37 -18.01 24.97
C GLY A 250 13.90 -17.42 23.64
N PHE A 251 14.53 -16.35 23.13
CA PHE A 251 14.15 -15.69 21.86
C PHE A 251 15.31 -15.57 20.88
N VAL A 252 14.99 -15.63 19.59
CA VAL A 252 15.83 -15.17 18.47
C VAL A 252 14.98 -14.26 17.59
N THR A 253 15.48 -13.04 17.32
CA THR A 253 14.87 -12.09 16.37
C THR A 253 15.78 -11.92 15.17
N TYR A 254 15.24 -12.04 13.97
CA TYR A 254 15.90 -11.66 12.73
C TYR A 254 15.23 -10.45 12.08
N LEU A 255 15.93 -9.82 11.15
CA LEU A 255 15.36 -8.89 10.15
C LEU A 255 15.69 -9.41 8.75
N CYS A 256 14.66 -9.74 7.98
CA CYS A 256 14.77 -10.17 6.59
C CYS A 256 14.56 -8.97 5.67
N LEU A 257 15.53 -8.72 4.79
CA LEU A 257 15.52 -7.57 3.87
C LEU A 257 15.54 -8.06 2.42
N GLY A 258 14.49 -7.78 1.66
CA GLY A 258 14.36 -8.11 0.25
C GLY A 258 14.58 -6.89 -0.63
N ASN A 259 15.31 -7.05 -1.73
CA ASN A 259 15.52 -6.02 -2.74
C ASN A 259 15.02 -6.51 -4.12
N PRO A 260 13.76 -6.20 -4.49
CA PRO A 260 13.20 -6.50 -5.81
C PRO A 260 13.63 -5.49 -6.90
N GLY A 261 14.56 -4.58 -6.60
CA GLY A 261 15.01 -3.52 -7.50
C GLY A 261 16.23 -3.90 -8.35
N GLU A 262 16.41 -3.16 -9.44
CA GLU A 262 17.51 -3.30 -10.42
C GLU A 262 18.88 -2.75 -9.94
N SER A 263 19.06 -2.48 -8.65
CA SER A 263 20.27 -1.86 -8.09
C SER A 263 20.48 -2.23 -6.63
N GLU A 264 21.71 -2.20 -6.15
CA GLU A 264 22.05 -2.48 -4.75
C GLU A 264 21.44 -1.42 -3.81
N ALA A 265 20.72 -1.87 -2.78
CA ALA A 265 20.22 -1.01 -1.72
C ALA A 265 21.24 -0.92 -0.58
N LEU A 266 21.55 0.30 -0.14
CA LEU A 266 22.40 0.55 1.02
C LEU A 266 21.51 0.88 2.21
N VAL A 267 21.42 -0.03 3.17
CA VAL A 267 20.40 -0.01 4.22
C VAL A 267 21.06 0.18 5.59
N THR A 268 20.50 1.05 6.44
CA THR A 268 20.85 1.13 7.86
C THR A 268 19.70 0.59 8.70
N VAL A 269 19.99 -0.42 9.51
CA VAL A 269 19.12 -0.84 10.61
C VAL A 269 19.49 -0.03 11.85
N ARG A 270 18.53 0.70 12.40
CA ARG A 270 18.61 1.37 13.70
C ARG A 270 17.81 0.59 14.73
N TYR A 271 18.49 0.12 15.76
CA TYR A 271 17.91 -0.48 16.95
C TYR A 271 17.70 0.61 18.01
N LEU A 272 16.44 0.84 18.36
CA LEU A 272 16.01 1.73 19.44
C LEU A 272 15.78 0.87 20.68
N LEU A 273 16.69 0.93 21.65
CA LEU A 273 16.66 0.06 22.83
C LEU A 273 15.71 0.60 23.90
N GLU A 274 15.11 -0.31 24.67
CA GLU A 274 14.39 0.06 25.90
C GLU A 274 15.38 0.36 27.05
N GLU A 275 16.53 -0.33 27.07
CA GLU A 275 17.65 -0.05 27.98
C GLU A 275 18.99 -0.03 27.20
N GLY A 276 19.73 1.07 27.31
CA GLY A 276 21.08 1.22 26.74
C GLY A 276 21.22 2.40 25.77
N GLU A 277 22.25 2.35 24.92
CA GLU A 277 22.43 3.29 23.81
C GLU A 277 21.94 2.66 22.51
N ASN A 278 21.18 3.43 21.72
CA ASN A 278 20.68 3.00 20.41
C ASN A 278 21.83 2.75 19.42
N LYS A 279 21.67 1.77 18.54
CA LYS A 279 22.73 1.33 17.61
C LYS A 279 22.25 1.38 16.15
N ASP A 280 23.05 2.02 15.30
CA ASP A 280 22.91 1.95 13.84
C ASP A 280 23.91 0.93 13.28
N VAL A 281 23.47 0.08 12.35
CA VAL A 281 24.33 -0.86 11.60
C VAL A 281 23.93 -0.85 10.13
N SER A 282 24.92 -0.78 9.24
CA SER A 282 24.69 -0.67 7.79
C SER A 282 25.01 -1.96 7.04
N TYR A 283 24.17 -2.24 6.04
CA TYR A 283 24.14 -3.43 5.21
C TYR A 283 24.01 -3.05 3.73
N ALA A 284 24.48 -3.92 2.83
CA ALA A 284 24.20 -3.84 1.41
C ALA A 284 23.31 -5.02 1.00
N VAL A 285 22.26 -4.75 0.23
CA VAL A 285 21.35 -5.77 -0.32
C VAL A 285 21.42 -5.67 -1.84
N PRO A 286 22.11 -6.60 -2.53
CA PRO A 286 22.23 -6.58 -3.99
C PRO A 286 20.88 -6.60 -4.71
N ALA A 287 20.87 -6.17 -5.98
CA ALA A 287 19.70 -6.25 -6.85
C ALA A 287 19.13 -7.69 -6.93
N HIS A 288 17.80 -7.81 -7.00
CA HIS A 288 17.07 -9.10 -7.12
C HIS A 288 17.46 -10.16 -6.07
N SER A 289 17.74 -9.73 -4.83
CA SER A 289 18.26 -10.60 -3.77
C SER A 289 17.63 -10.32 -2.40
N ARG A 290 18.02 -11.09 -1.38
CA ARG A 290 17.67 -10.83 0.02
C ARG A 290 18.83 -11.09 0.98
N THR A 291 18.77 -10.51 2.16
CA THR A 291 19.63 -10.84 3.30
C THR A 291 18.79 -11.07 4.56
N THR A 292 19.39 -11.68 5.59
CA THR A 292 18.79 -11.89 6.91
C THR A 292 19.82 -11.53 7.97
N ILE A 293 19.40 -10.69 8.91
CA ILE A 293 20.24 -10.07 9.93
C ILE A 293 19.86 -10.66 11.29
N ASP A 294 20.84 -11.16 12.04
CA ASP A 294 20.66 -11.60 13.43
C ASP A 294 20.77 -10.39 14.38
N ALA A 295 19.67 -10.03 15.05
CA ALA A 295 19.67 -8.90 15.97
C ALA A 295 20.61 -9.13 17.18
N ALA A 296 20.81 -10.37 17.62
CA ALA A 296 21.74 -10.68 18.71
C ALA A 296 23.22 -10.55 18.27
N ALA A 297 23.53 -10.74 16.98
CA ALA A 297 24.85 -10.41 16.44
C ALA A 297 25.10 -8.88 16.42
N ASP A 298 24.04 -8.09 16.22
CA ASP A 298 24.13 -6.63 16.20
C ASP A 298 24.16 -5.98 17.59
N ILE A 299 23.14 -6.17 18.42
CA ILE A 299 23.00 -5.48 19.72
C ILE A 299 23.37 -6.33 20.94
N GLY A 300 23.73 -7.61 20.72
CA GLY A 300 24.02 -8.56 21.79
C GLY A 300 22.76 -9.11 22.45
N THR A 301 22.94 -10.08 23.35
CA THR A 301 21.86 -10.77 24.05
C THR A 301 21.30 -9.97 25.24
N GLY A 302 20.02 -10.17 25.53
CA GLY A 302 19.32 -9.59 26.69
C GLY A 302 18.93 -8.13 26.49
N ARG A 303 18.40 -7.76 25.32
CA ARG A 303 17.82 -6.43 25.04
C ARG A 303 16.41 -6.58 24.48
N ASP A 304 15.53 -5.64 24.84
CA ASP A 304 14.30 -5.38 24.10
C ASP A 304 14.48 -4.11 23.28
N PHE A 305 13.94 -4.11 22.07
CA PHE A 305 14.17 -3.07 21.08
C PHE A 305 12.99 -2.89 20.13
N SER A 306 12.94 -1.72 19.49
CA SER A 306 12.16 -1.45 18.29
C SER A 306 13.14 -1.10 17.17
N SER A 307 12.76 -1.30 15.91
CA SER A 307 13.67 -1.19 14.78
C SER A 307 13.17 -0.23 13.71
N GLN A 308 14.08 0.57 13.16
CA GLN A 308 13.88 1.27 11.90
C GLN A 308 14.85 0.69 10.86
N VAL A 309 14.35 0.32 9.69
CA VAL A 309 15.16 -0.13 8.55
C VAL A 309 15.08 0.94 7.47
N ILE A 310 16.21 1.57 7.14
CA ILE A 310 16.28 2.82 6.37
C ILE A 310 17.15 2.62 5.13
N SER A 311 16.58 2.69 3.93
CA SER A 311 17.33 2.77 2.68
C SER A 311 17.94 4.17 2.52
N THR A 312 19.26 4.21 2.35
CA THR A 312 20.07 5.44 2.38
C THR A 312 20.47 5.94 0.99
N ASN A 313 20.26 5.14 -0.06
CA ASN A 313 20.63 5.47 -1.45
C ASN A 313 19.44 5.57 -2.42
N GLY A 314 18.20 5.53 -1.91
CA GLY A 314 16.98 5.73 -2.72
C GLY A 314 16.50 4.48 -3.48
N VAL A 315 17.05 3.30 -3.18
CA VAL A 315 16.56 2.02 -3.70
C VAL A 315 15.53 1.44 -2.74
N GLY A 316 14.34 1.10 -3.25
CA GLY A 316 13.28 0.49 -2.44
C GLY A 316 13.64 -0.91 -1.97
N ILE A 317 13.28 -1.23 -0.73
CA ILE A 317 13.43 -2.55 -0.11
C ILE A 317 12.09 -2.99 0.48
N VAL A 318 11.98 -4.27 0.82
CA VAL A 318 10.94 -4.81 1.72
C VAL A 318 11.62 -5.29 3.00
N ALA A 319 10.99 -5.08 4.15
CA ALA A 319 11.49 -5.54 5.44
C ALA A 319 10.44 -6.35 6.20
N GLU A 320 10.84 -7.53 6.66
CA GLU A 320 10.08 -8.44 7.53
C GLU A 320 10.93 -8.81 8.76
N ARG A 321 10.29 -9.23 9.84
CA ARG A 321 10.90 -9.45 11.17
C ARG A 321 10.43 -10.79 11.75
N PRO A 322 11.03 -11.91 11.33
CA PRO A 322 10.71 -13.20 11.89
C PRO A 322 11.39 -13.41 13.25
N MET A 323 10.61 -13.82 14.24
CA MET A 323 11.01 -14.19 15.59
C MET A 323 10.67 -15.65 15.86
N TYR A 324 11.53 -16.33 16.62
CA TYR A 324 11.35 -17.71 17.06
C TYR A 324 11.63 -17.81 18.57
N PHE A 325 10.86 -18.62 19.31
CA PHE A 325 10.89 -18.59 20.77
C PHE A 325 10.49 -19.88 21.51
N ASP A 326 11.01 -19.99 22.73
CA ASP A 326 10.42 -20.67 23.88
C ASP A 326 10.05 -19.60 24.91
N TYR A 327 8.77 -19.26 24.98
CA TYR A 327 8.22 -18.33 25.97
C TYR A 327 7.54 -19.12 27.09
N ARG A 328 8.22 -19.22 28.24
CA ARG A 328 7.70 -19.89 29.46
C ARG A 328 7.30 -21.37 29.27
N GLY A 329 7.79 -22.04 28.22
CA GLY A 329 7.37 -23.39 27.83
C GLY A 329 6.29 -23.46 26.74
N PHE A 330 5.92 -22.33 26.13
CA PHE A 330 5.20 -22.28 24.85
C PHE A 330 6.21 -22.06 23.74
N THR A 331 6.30 -22.99 22.79
CA THR A 331 7.19 -22.86 21.63
C THR A 331 6.46 -22.20 20.46
N GLY A 332 7.20 -21.50 19.60
CA GLY A 332 6.60 -20.86 18.44
C GLY A 332 7.51 -19.92 17.68
N GLY A 333 6.90 -19.11 16.83
CA GLY A 333 7.54 -18.06 16.07
C GLY A 333 6.55 -17.36 15.15
N HIS A 334 6.79 -16.08 14.87
CA HIS A 334 5.95 -15.21 14.06
C HIS A 334 6.78 -14.29 13.19
N ASP A 335 6.19 -13.79 12.11
CA ASP A 335 6.78 -12.75 11.26
C ASP A 335 5.80 -11.57 11.14
N THR A 336 6.33 -10.35 11.18
CA THR A 336 5.61 -9.14 10.79
C THR A 336 6.29 -8.45 9.62
N VAL A 337 5.48 -8.01 8.65
CA VAL A 337 5.92 -7.01 7.68
C VAL A 337 6.02 -5.65 8.39
N GLY A 338 7.09 -4.92 8.16
CA GLY A 338 7.30 -3.62 8.81
C GLY A 338 6.30 -2.57 8.32
N SER A 339 6.02 -1.56 9.15
CA SER A 339 5.24 -0.42 8.67
C SER A 339 6.11 0.55 7.88
N ALA A 340 5.73 0.82 6.64
CA ALA A 340 6.26 1.93 5.84
C ALA A 340 5.86 3.33 6.37
N HIS A 341 5.06 3.38 7.44
CA HIS A 341 4.37 4.59 7.91
C HIS A 341 4.32 4.69 9.44
N LEU A 342 4.74 5.84 9.97
CA LEU A 342 4.39 6.27 11.33
C LEU A 342 3.02 6.96 11.33
N ARG A 343 2.23 6.70 12.38
CA ARG A 343 0.93 7.37 12.60
C ARG A 343 0.74 7.68 14.09
N PRO A 344 0.00 8.75 14.44
CA PRO A 344 -0.35 9.00 15.84
C PRO A 344 -1.43 8.04 16.34
N THR A 345 -2.24 7.45 15.45
CA THR A 345 -3.35 6.57 15.82
C THR A 345 -3.21 5.23 15.11
N TRP A 346 -3.36 4.14 15.87
CA TRP A 346 -3.28 2.74 15.45
C TRP A 346 -4.48 1.97 15.97
N TYR A 347 -4.89 0.93 15.26
CA TYR A 347 -6.12 0.18 15.54
C TYR A 347 -5.89 -1.33 15.47
N PHE A 348 -6.41 -2.05 16.46
CA PHE A 348 -6.41 -3.52 16.51
C PHE A 348 -7.85 -4.03 16.63
N ALA A 349 -8.12 -5.24 16.16
CA ALA A 349 -9.44 -5.88 16.22
C ALA A 349 -9.50 -7.15 17.10
N GLU A 350 -8.40 -7.88 17.24
CA GLU A 350 -8.17 -8.94 18.21
C GLU A 350 -7.51 -8.43 19.52
N GLY A 351 -7.72 -9.21 20.57
CA GLY A 351 -7.08 -9.12 21.87
C GLY A 351 -7.87 -9.94 22.89
N THR A 352 -7.18 -10.66 23.78
CA THR A 352 -7.84 -11.33 24.92
C THR A 352 -6.95 -11.35 26.16
N THR A 353 -7.57 -11.37 27.34
CA THR A 353 -6.93 -11.60 28.65
C THR A 353 -7.53 -12.80 29.38
N ARG A 354 -8.15 -13.73 28.64
CA ARG A 354 -8.59 -15.02 29.18
C ARG A 354 -7.38 -15.84 29.65
N ALA A 355 -7.61 -16.75 30.60
CA ALA A 355 -6.63 -17.75 30.99
C ALA A 355 -6.03 -18.50 29.78
N ASP A 356 -4.76 -18.88 29.89
CA ASP A 356 -3.91 -19.43 28.82
C ASP A 356 -3.53 -18.43 27.68
N TYR A 357 -3.61 -17.10 27.90
CA TYR A 357 -3.10 -16.07 26.99
C TYR A 357 -2.34 -14.95 27.74
N ASP A 358 -1.06 -14.74 27.43
CA ASP A 358 -0.27 -13.54 27.78
C ASP A 358 -0.30 -12.55 26.59
N THR A 359 -0.99 -11.41 26.73
CA THR A 359 -1.17 -10.41 25.65
C THR A 359 -0.49 -9.08 25.97
N TYR A 360 0.28 -8.55 25.02
CA TYR A 360 1.01 -7.29 25.16
C TYR A 360 0.70 -6.30 24.03
N LEU A 361 1.01 -5.02 24.27
CA LEU A 361 1.11 -3.99 23.23
C LEU A 361 2.52 -3.40 23.23
N CYS A 362 3.18 -3.48 22.08
CA CYS A 362 4.52 -2.95 21.85
C CYS A 362 4.40 -1.62 21.13
N VAL A 363 4.84 -0.53 21.77
CA VAL A 363 4.73 0.83 21.22
C VAL A 363 6.13 1.40 20.98
N GLY A 364 6.48 1.63 19.72
CA GLY A 364 7.73 2.25 19.30
C GLY A 364 7.58 3.75 19.04
N ASN A 365 8.45 4.56 19.63
CA ASN A 365 8.56 6.00 19.39
C ASN A 365 9.94 6.34 18.81
N PRO A 366 10.10 6.35 17.47
CA PRO A 366 11.36 6.72 16.82
C PRO A 366 11.64 8.23 16.82
N SER A 367 10.73 9.07 17.33
CA SER A 367 10.85 10.52 17.25
C SER A 367 11.72 11.14 18.34
N GLU A 368 12.12 12.40 18.13
CA GLU A 368 12.84 13.23 19.11
C GLU A 368 11.96 13.74 20.27
N THR A 369 10.72 13.24 20.45
CA THR A 369 9.75 13.79 21.40
C THR A 369 8.98 12.68 22.11
N ASP A 370 8.86 12.77 23.43
CA ASP A 370 8.09 11.82 24.23
C ASP A 370 6.62 11.75 23.77
N ALA A 371 6.14 10.55 23.47
CA ALA A 371 4.76 10.31 23.08
C ALA A 371 3.86 10.17 24.32
N LYS A 372 2.72 10.84 24.30
CA LYS A 372 1.66 10.73 25.32
C LYS A 372 0.56 9.81 24.80
N VAL A 373 0.71 8.52 25.07
CA VAL A 373 -0.12 7.47 24.50
C VAL A 373 -1.34 7.21 25.38
N THR A 374 -2.51 7.12 24.78
CA THR A 374 -3.72 6.57 25.39
C THR A 374 -4.12 5.33 24.60
N VAL A 375 -4.35 4.22 25.32
CA VAL A 375 -4.91 2.99 24.76
C VAL A 375 -6.36 2.90 25.21
N THR A 376 -7.28 2.95 24.26
CA THR A 376 -8.73 2.77 24.50
C THR A 376 -9.13 1.36 24.05
N PHE A 377 -9.42 0.50 25.03
CA PHE A 377 -9.95 -0.84 24.84
C PHE A 377 -11.46 -0.82 24.67
N LEU A 378 -11.96 -1.60 23.70
CA LEU A 378 -13.37 -1.81 23.36
C LEU A 378 -13.68 -3.29 23.58
N PHE A 379 -14.57 -3.62 24.52
CA PHE A 379 -14.84 -5.00 24.93
C PHE A 379 -15.97 -5.64 24.12
N GLU A 380 -15.88 -6.94 23.83
CA GLU A 380 -16.96 -7.69 23.15
C GLU A 380 -18.21 -7.84 24.04
N SER A 381 -18.04 -7.80 25.37
CA SER A 381 -19.13 -7.67 26.34
C SER A 381 -19.84 -6.31 26.33
N GLY A 382 -19.35 -5.36 25.53
CA GLY A 382 -19.73 -3.95 25.56
C GLY A 382 -18.98 -3.14 26.63
N GLY A 383 -18.92 -1.84 26.40
CA GLY A 383 -18.18 -0.88 27.24
C GLY A 383 -16.71 -0.72 26.82
N THR A 384 -16.07 0.31 27.38
CA THR A 384 -14.71 0.70 27.03
C THR A 384 -13.89 1.05 28.27
N GLN A 385 -12.58 0.83 28.23
CA GLN A 385 -11.62 1.28 29.24
C GLN A 385 -10.46 2.01 28.56
N ALA A 386 -10.04 3.14 29.10
CA ALA A 386 -8.87 3.88 28.61
C ALA A 386 -7.75 3.88 29.65
N VAL A 387 -6.52 3.64 29.23
CA VAL A 387 -5.30 3.73 30.04
C VAL A 387 -4.26 4.61 29.33
N SER A 388 -3.32 5.19 30.08
CA SER A 388 -2.36 6.15 29.51
C SER A 388 -0.92 5.82 29.88
N ALA A 389 -0.05 5.86 28.88
CA ALA A 389 1.39 5.61 28.99
C ALA A 389 2.19 6.78 28.40
N ALA A 390 3.39 7.00 28.94
CA ALA A 390 4.42 7.75 28.24
C ALA A 390 5.37 6.77 27.54
N VAL A 391 5.80 7.11 26.32
CA VAL A 391 6.87 6.40 25.60
C VAL A 391 7.97 7.41 25.27
N PRO A 392 9.17 7.29 25.87
CA PRO A 392 10.24 8.27 25.67
C PRO A 392 10.65 8.44 24.21
N ALA A 393 11.24 9.60 23.90
CA ALA A 393 11.88 9.85 22.61
C ALA A 393 12.91 8.76 22.25
N ARG A 394 12.95 8.37 20.96
CA ARG A 394 13.87 7.37 20.39
C ARG A 394 13.92 6.03 21.15
N SER A 395 12.80 5.56 21.67
CA SER A 395 12.73 4.31 22.45
C SER A 395 11.39 3.60 22.24
N ARG A 396 11.09 2.61 23.08
CA ARG A 396 9.87 1.81 23.05
C ARG A 396 9.25 1.67 24.44
N LYS A 397 8.11 1.01 24.50
CA LYS A 397 7.55 0.44 25.72
C LYS A 397 6.72 -0.80 25.42
N THR A 398 6.85 -1.85 26.23
CA THR A 398 5.83 -2.91 26.34
C THR A 398 4.75 -2.52 27.36
N ILE A 399 3.49 -2.71 27.01
CA ILE A 399 2.33 -2.61 27.91
C ILE A 399 1.79 -4.03 28.11
N ASP A 400 1.73 -4.48 29.37
CA ASP A 400 1.05 -5.71 29.78
C ASP A 400 -0.46 -5.43 29.84
N VAL A 401 -1.24 -6.13 29.01
CA VAL A 401 -2.67 -5.80 28.88
C VAL A 401 -3.47 -6.35 30.06
N GLU A 402 -3.15 -7.52 30.60
CA GLU A 402 -3.87 -8.03 31.79
C GLU A 402 -3.62 -7.13 33.01
N ALA A 403 -2.41 -6.61 33.18
CA ALA A 403 -2.10 -5.66 34.26
C ALA A 403 -2.91 -4.35 34.17
N GLU A 404 -3.29 -3.92 32.96
CA GLU A 404 -4.04 -2.68 32.71
C GLU A 404 -5.58 -2.88 32.73
N ILE A 405 -6.11 -3.97 32.14
CA ILE A 405 -7.57 -4.21 32.05
C ILE A 405 -8.10 -5.36 32.94
N GLY A 406 -7.24 -6.23 33.47
CA GLY A 406 -7.62 -7.44 34.19
C GLY A 406 -8.00 -8.62 33.28
N ALA A 407 -7.98 -9.82 33.86
CA ALA A 407 -8.28 -11.09 33.20
C ALA A 407 -9.73 -11.22 32.67
N GLU A 408 -9.93 -12.25 31.83
CA GLU A 408 -11.22 -12.69 31.28
C GLU A 408 -11.97 -11.63 30.45
N LYS A 409 -11.23 -10.89 29.61
CA LYS A 409 -11.80 -9.91 28.66
C LYS A 409 -11.35 -10.14 27.23
N ASP A 410 -12.30 -10.20 26.31
CA ASP A 410 -12.04 -10.12 24.86
C ASP A 410 -12.20 -8.68 24.39
N PHE A 411 -11.17 -8.17 23.71
CA PHE A 411 -11.02 -6.76 23.41
C PHE A 411 -10.52 -6.49 21.99
N SER A 412 -10.72 -5.25 21.57
CA SER A 412 -10.05 -4.58 20.47
C SER A 412 -9.54 -3.24 21.00
N CYS A 413 -8.60 -2.57 20.36
CA CYS A 413 -8.12 -1.30 20.92
C CYS A 413 -7.74 -0.26 19.86
N VAL A 414 -7.77 1.00 20.31
CA VAL A 414 -7.23 2.15 19.60
C VAL A 414 -6.07 2.68 20.43
N VAL A 415 -4.89 2.80 19.82
CA VAL A 415 -3.68 3.34 20.45
C VAL A 415 -3.40 4.71 19.85
N GLU A 416 -3.51 5.77 20.65
CA GLU A 416 -3.43 7.17 20.20
C GLU A 416 -2.34 7.95 20.93
N SER A 417 -1.42 8.57 20.18
CA SER A 417 -0.52 9.61 20.67
C SER A 417 -1.27 10.95 20.75
N THR A 418 -1.79 11.27 21.93
CA THR A 418 -2.57 12.49 22.22
C THR A 418 -1.82 13.81 22.01
N ASN A 419 -0.49 13.77 21.80
CA ASN A 419 0.34 14.90 21.38
C ASN A 419 0.81 14.84 19.91
N GLY A 420 0.25 13.96 19.09
CA GLY A 420 0.49 13.89 17.64
C GLY A 420 1.83 13.29 17.21
N VAL A 421 2.58 12.66 18.12
CA VAL A 421 3.83 11.96 17.77
C VAL A 421 3.52 10.72 16.93
N GLY A 422 4.28 10.54 15.85
CA GLY A 422 4.18 9.34 15.00
C GLY A 422 4.76 8.11 15.71
N LEU A 423 3.91 7.12 15.95
CA LEU A 423 4.25 5.82 16.54
C LEU A 423 4.33 4.73 15.47
N VAL A 424 4.92 3.60 15.84
CA VAL A 424 4.64 2.26 15.31
C VAL A 424 4.10 1.38 16.46
N VAL A 425 3.14 0.49 16.19
CA VAL A 425 2.52 -0.36 17.23
C VAL A 425 2.29 -1.78 16.72
N GLU A 426 2.71 -2.75 17.53
CA GLU A 426 2.54 -4.20 17.35
C GLU A 426 1.86 -4.82 18.60
N ARG A 427 1.24 -6.00 18.48
CA ARG A 427 0.47 -6.67 19.54
C ARG A 427 0.83 -8.18 19.63
N PRO A 428 1.95 -8.51 20.27
CA PRO A 428 2.35 -9.90 20.46
C PRO A 428 1.50 -10.58 21.54
N MET A 429 1.13 -11.83 21.27
CA MET A 429 0.28 -12.68 22.09
C MET A 429 0.91 -14.08 22.17
N TYR A 430 1.07 -14.60 23.38
CA TYR A 430 1.62 -15.93 23.64
C TYR A 430 0.55 -16.77 24.35
N PHE A 431 0.29 -18.00 23.91
CA PHE A 431 -0.93 -18.69 24.29
C PHE A 431 -0.81 -20.22 24.36
N LYS A 432 -1.84 -20.83 24.95
CA LYS A 432 -2.13 -22.25 24.82
C LYS A 432 -3.60 -22.48 24.41
N TYR A 433 -3.89 -22.30 23.13
CA TYR A 433 -5.23 -22.40 22.57
C TYR A 433 -5.90 -23.74 22.92
N GLY A 434 -7.11 -23.64 23.48
CA GLY A 434 -7.90 -24.77 23.96
C GLY A 434 -7.24 -25.59 25.08
N GLY A 435 -6.18 -25.09 25.71
CA GLY A 435 -5.34 -25.82 26.66
C GLY A 435 -4.43 -26.88 26.00
N VAL A 436 -4.39 -26.96 24.66
CA VAL A 436 -3.71 -28.03 23.91
C VAL A 436 -2.67 -27.52 22.92
N TRP A 437 -2.94 -26.47 22.15
CA TRP A 437 -2.01 -25.95 21.13
C TRP A 437 -1.26 -24.74 21.70
N ASP A 438 -0.01 -24.92 22.07
CA ASP A 438 0.89 -23.80 22.40
C ASP A 438 1.26 -22.99 21.15
N GLY A 439 1.71 -21.76 21.37
CA GLY A 439 2.16 -20.88 20.30
C GLY A 439 2.28 -19.43 20.74
N GLY A 440 2.51 -18.57 19.76
CA GLY A 440 2.39 -17.13 19.89
C GLY A 440 2.40 -16.47 18.52
N HIS A 441 1.81 -15.28 18.41
CA HIS A 441 1.78 -14.49 17.20
C HIS A 441 1.88 -13.00 17.51
N ASP A 442 2.36 -12.22 16.54
CA ASP A 442 2.29 -10.76 16.57
C ASP A 442 1.46 -10.25 15.39
N ALA A 443 0.94 -9.03 15.54
CA ALA A 443 0.19 -8.31 14.52
C ALA A 443 0.65 -6.84 14.50
N LEU A 444 1.02 -6.35 13.31
CA LEU A 444 1.16 -4.92 13.06
C LEU A 444 -0.24 -4.27 13.07
N GLY A 445 -0.44 -3.22 13.86
CA GLY A 445 -1.74 -2.56 13.95
C GLY A 445 -2.15 -1.87 12.64
N SER A 446 -3.45 -1.72 12.42
CA SER A 446 -3.98 -0.97 11.28
C SER A 446 -3.74 0.54 11.43
N LEU A 447 -3.41 1.19 10.31
CA LEU A 447 -3.24 2.64 10.20
C LEU A 447 -4.58 3.42 10.11
N SER A 448 -5.71 2.75 9.86
CA SER A 448 -7.02 3.39 9.62
C SER A 448 -8.19 2.41 9.66
N THR A 449 -9.38 2.86 10.06
CA THR A 449 -10.62 2.18 9.69
C THR A 449 -10.87 2.30 8.18
N ARG A 450 -11.40 1.24 7.56
CA ARG A 450 -11.77 1.21 6.12
C ARG A 450 -13.07 0.41 5.92
N PRO A 451 -13.84 0.67 4.86
CA PRO A 451 -15.05 -0.09 4.55
C PRO A 451 -14.77 -1.39 3.77
N SER A 452 -13.59 -1.54 3.16
CA SER A 452 -13.12 -2.77 2.49
C SER A 452 -11.98 -3.40 3.29
N TRP A 453 -12.00 -4.72 3.49
CA TRP A 453 -10.83 -5.51 3.91
C TRP A 453 -10.77 -6.86 3.18
N TYR A 454 -9.56 -7.37 2.98
CA TYR A 454 -9.29 -8.57 2.19
C TYR A 454 -8.16 -9.42 2.80
N PHE A 455 -8.31 -10.74 2.65
CA PHE A 455 -7.36 -11.78 3.06
C PHE A 455 -7.36 -12.89 2.01
N ALA A 456 -6.22 -13.55 1.79
CA ALA A 456 -6.05 -14.66 0.88
C ALA A 456 -5.92 -16.05 1.56
N GLU A 457 -5.55 -16.09 2.84
CA GLU A 457 -5.45 -17.31 3.66
C GLU A 457 -6.65 -17.49 4.61
N GLY A 458 -6.90 -18.73 5.01
CA GLY A 458 -8.04 -19.17 5.80
C GLY A 458 -8.28 -20.67 5.62
N SER A 459 -8.42 -21.41 6.72
CA SER A 459 -8.60 -22.86 6.71
C SER A 459 -9.61 -23.30 7.79
N THR A 460 -10.61 -24.10 7.38
CA THR A 460 -11.50 -24.87 8.28
C THR A 460 -11.18 -26.37 8.24
N ARG A 461 -10.00 -26.75 7.74
CA ARG A 461 -9.55 -28.14 7.74
C ARG A 461 -9.35 -28.67 9.17
N ALA A 462 -9.37 -29.99 9.33
CA ALA A 462 -9.00 -30.61 10.60
C ALA A 462 -7.59 -30.16 11.02
N GLY A 463 -7.43 -29.74 12.28
CA GLY A 463 -6.20 -29.11 12.76
C GLY A 463 -6.12 -27.60 12.55
N PHE A 464 -7.20 -26.91 12.16
CA PHE A 464 -7.27 -25.45 12.09
C PHE A 464 -8.53 -24.90 12.75
N ALA A 465 -8.39 -23.77 13.44
CA ALA A 465 -9.46 -22.90 13.88
C ALA A 465 -9.17 -21.47 13.38
N THR A 466 -9.88 -21.02 12.33
CA THR A 466 -9.74 -19.67 11.78
C THR A 466 -10.93 -18.80 12.19
N TYR A 467 -10.64 -17.60 12.68
CA TYR A 467 -11.62 -16.59 13.06
C TYR A 467 -11.40 -15.30 12.25
N LEU A 468 -12.39 -14.42 12.29
CA LEU A 468 -12.32 -13.04 11.81
C LEU A 468 -12.71 -12.12 12.97
N CYS A 469 -11.80 -11.24 13.35
CA CYS A 469 -11.97 -10.25 14.40
C CYS A 469 -12.29 -8.90 13.75
N LEU A 470 -13.41 -8.29 14.13
CA LEU A 470 -13.89 -7.03 13.56
C LEU A 470 -14.04 -5.98 14.67
N SER A 471 -13.40 -4.81 14.51
CA SER A 471 -13.52 -3.68 15.43
C SER A 471 -14.21 -2.49 14.78
N ASN A 472 -15.15 -1.88 15.51
CA ASN A 472 -15.83 -0.64 15.14
C ASN A 472 -15.55 0.44 16.20
N PRO A 473 -14.47 1.24 16.04
CA PRO A 473 -14.14 2.34 16.92
C PRO A 473 -14.93 3.63 16.63
N SER A 474 -16.04 3.53 15.89
CA SER A 474 -16.88 4.68 15.56
C SER A 474 -18.13 4.78 16.46
N GLY A 475 -18.73 5.96 16.50
CA GLY A 475 -19.99 6.22 17.22
C GLY A 475 -21.26 5.76 16.49
N ALA A 476 -21.16 4.94 15.46
CA ALA A 476 -22.30 4.41 14.70
C ALA A 476 -22.13 2.90 14.43
N ASP A 477 -23.23 2.16 14.31
CA ASP A 477 -23.18 0.73 14.01
C ASP A 477 -22.69 0.49 12.57
N SER A 478 -21.76 -0.44 12.39
CA SER A 478 -21.32 -0.89 11.07
C SER A 478 -22.09 -2.13 10.65
N THR A 479 -22.67 -2.09 9.45
CA THR A 479 -23.32 -3.26 8.83
C THR A 479 -22.29 -3.91 7.91
N VAL A 480 -21.79 -5.08 8.30
CA VAL A 480 -20.64 -5.73 7.68
C VAL A 480 -21.07 -7.03 7.00
N ARG A 481 -20.84 -7.10 5.69
CA ARG A 481 -20.91 -8.33 4.92
C ARG A 481 -19.54 -8.99 4.88
N VAL A 482 -19.48 -10.25 5.33
CA VAL A 482 -18.30 -11.13 5.24
C VAL A 482 -18.58 -12.17 4.16
N GLU A 483 -17.62 -12.41 3.29
CA GLU A 483 -17.70 -13.35 2.17
C GLU A 483 -16.44 -14.21 2.12
N TYR A 484 -16.63 -15.52 2.00
CA TYR A 484 -15.55 -16.50 1.90
C TYR A 484 -15.43 -16.99 0.46
N LEU A 485 -14.30 -16.71 -0.17
CA LEU A 485 -13.94 -17.09 -1.53
C LEU A 485 -13.20 -18.43 -1.48
N VAL A 486 -13.79 -19.47 -2.07
CA VAL A 486 -13.36 -20.86 -1.90
C VAL A 486 -12.67 -21.34 -3.17
N ALA A 487 -11.59 -22.13 -3.01
CA ALA A 487 -10.91 -22.75 -4.15
C ALA A 487 -11.86 -23.72 -4.88
N GLY A 488 -12.06 -23.51 -6.18
CA GLY A 488 -13.05 -24.26 -6.98
C GLY A 488 -14.52 -23.84 -6.75
N GLY A 489 -14.76 -22.75 -6.00
CA GLY A 489 -16.08 -22.15 -5.81
C GLY A 489 -16.92 -22.77 -4.69
N GLY A 490 -18.22 -22.43 -4.70
CA GLY A 490 -19.09 -22.64 -3.54
C GLY A 490 -18.88 -21.59 -2.44
N ASN A 491 -18.57 -20.35 -2.85
CA ASN A 491 -18.44 -19.18 -1.98
C ASN A 491 -19.72 -18.94 -1.18
N VAL A 492 -19.58 -18.42 0.03
CA VAL A 492 -20.71 -18.07 0.91
C VAL A 492 -20.51 -16.68 1.51
N SER A 493 -21.60 -15.98 1.80
CA SER A 493 -21.56 -14.67 2.45
C SER A 493 -22.61 -14.55 3.55
N ALA A 494 -22.25 -13.89 4.65
CA ALA A 494 -23.15 -13.52 5.74
C ALA A 494 -23.07 -12.02 6.01
N GLU A 495 -24.17 -11.41 6.46
CA GLU A 495 -24.18 -10.03 6.94
C GLU A 495 -24.40 -10.01 8.46
N LEU A 496 -23.66 -9.14 9.14
CA LEU A 496 -23.66 -9.00 10.59
C LEU A 496 -23.43 -7.54 11.00
N ILE A 497 -23.99 -7.14 12.14
CA ILE A 497 -23.74 -5.83 12.72
C ILE A 497 -22.54 -5.91 13.67
N VAL A 498 -21.62 -4.95 13.55
CA VAL A 498 -20.58 -4.64 14.54
C VAL A 498 -20.99 -3.32 15.20
N PRO A 499 -21.55 -3.32 16.43
CA PRO A 499 -22.11 -2.13 17.06
C PRO A 499 -21.08 -1.01 17.27
N ALA A 500 -21.57 0.22 17.43
CA ALA A 500 -20.76 1.38 17.79
C ALA A 500 -19.86 1.13 19.02
N MET A 501 -18.62 1.62 18.98
CA MET A 501 -17.63 1.51 20.07
C MET A 501 -17.43 0.07 20.60
N SER A 502 -17.46 -0.93 19.72
CA SER A 502 -17.39 -2.34 20.10
C SER A 502 -16.58 -3.21 19.10
N ARG A 503 -16.49 -4.50 19.40
CA ARG A 503 -15.90 -5.52 18.52
C ARG A 503 -16.84 -6.69 18.30
N ARG A 504 -16.49 -7.57 17.36
CA ARG A 504 -17.14 -8.86 17.18
C ARG A 504 -16.19 -9.90 16.60
N THR A 505 -16.20 -11.11 17.16
CA THR A 505 -15.52 -12.29 16.63
C THR A 505 -16.48 -13.11 15.77
N VAL A 506 -15.99 -13.67 14.66
CA VAL A 506 -16.72 -14.63 13.80
C VAL A 506 -15.86 -15.86 13.60
N ASN A 507 -16.37 -17.05 13.93
CA ASN A 507 -15.76 -18.32 13.57
C ASN A 507 -16.06 -18.63 12.10
N ALA A 508 -15.03 -18.81 11.26
CA ALA A 508 -15.23 -19.09 9.83
C ALA A 508 -15.97 -20.43 9.60
N GLN A 509 -15.74 -21.43 10.47
CA GLN A 509 -16.38 -22.75 10.33
C GLN A 509 -17.90 -22.69 10.52
N ASP A 510 -18.44 -21.75 11.30
CA ASP A 510 -19.89 -21.64 11.54
C ASP A 510 -20.65 -21.20 10.29
N GLY A 511 -20.01 -20.39 9.42
CA GLY A 511 -20.57 -19.94 8.15
C GLY A 511 -20.19 -20.81 6.94
N LEU A 512 -18.97 -21.34 6.89
CA LEU A 512 -18.42 -22.06 5.74
C LEU A 512 -18.55 -23.59 5.84
N GLY A 513 -18.67 -24.12 7.05
CA GLY A 513 -18.48 -25.55 7.35
C GLY A 513 -17.00 -25.96 7.36
N ALA A 514 -16.75 -27.20 7.79
CA ALA A 514 -15.40 -27.75 7.92
C ALA A 514 -14.82 -28.25 6.58
N GLY A 515 -13.49 -28.40 6.53
CA GLY A 515 -12.77 -29.02 5.42
C GLY A 515 -12.57 -28.12 4.19
N ARG A 516 -12.45 -26.79 4.37
CA ARG A 516 -12.31 -25.83 3.26
C ARG A 516 -11.14 -24.88 3.46
N ASP A 517 -10.47 -24.57 2.35
CA ASP A 517 -9.51 -23.47 2.25
C ASP A 517 -10.24 -22.27 1.63
N PHE A 518 -10.05 -21.09 2.20
CA PHE A 518 -10.78 -19.90 1.82
C PHE A 518 -9.91 -18.63 1.90
N ALA A 519 -10.37 -17.62 1.19
CA ALA A 519 -9.93 -16.25 1.26
C ALA A 519 -11.13 -15.42 1.76
N THR A 520 -10.91 -14.27 2.38
CA THR A 520 -11.99 -13.50 3.02
C THR A 520 -12.08 -12.10 2.45
N ARG A 521 -13.29 -11.68 2.06
CA ARG A 521 -13.62 -10.28 1.78
C ARG A 521 -14.59 -9.77 2.83
N VAL A 522 -14.31 -8.58 3.35
CA VAL A 522 -15.13 -7.85 4.32
C VAL A 522 -15.58 -6.55 3.66
N THR A 523 -16.86 -6.22 3.77
CA THR A 523 -17.42 -4.98 3.20
C THR A 523 -18.43 -4.36 4.14
N SER A 524 -18.20 -3.13 4.59
CA SER A 524 -19.21 -2.31 5.25
C SER A 524 -20.25 -1.85 4.22
N THR A 525 -21.47 -2.38 4.32
CA THR A 525 -22.58 -2.08 3.38
C THR A 525 -23.27 -0.76 3.69
N ASN A 526 -23.05 -0.19 4.89
CA ASN A 526 -23.53 1.14 5.27
C ASN A 526 -22.43 2.23 5.29
N GLY A 527 -21.20 1.90 4.87
CA GLY A 527 -20.08 2.85 4.76
C GLY A 527 -19.38 3.21 6.07
N VAL A 528 -19.83 2.69 7.22
CA VAL A 528 -19.14 2.86 8.51
C VAL A 528 -17.92 1.94 8.54
N GLY A 529 -16.72 2.51 8.43
CA GLY A 529 -15.46 1.77 8.39
C GLY A 529 -15.18 0.98 9.67
N VAL A 530 -14.61 -0.21 9.50
CA VAL A 530 -14.15 -1.11 10.58
C VAL A 530 -12.64 -1.35 10.45
N VAL A 531 -12.07 -2.14 11.36
CA VAL A 531 -10.77 -2.82 11.19
C VAL A 531 -10.99 -4.32 11.26
N ALA A 532 -10.23 -5.08 10.47
CA ALA A 532 -10.32 -6.53 10.38
C ALA A 532 -8.95 -7.20 10.59
N GLU A 533 -8.93 -8.19 11.48
CA GLU A 533 -7.81 -9.09 11.79
C GLU A 533 -8.31 -10.54 11.71
N ARG A 534 -7.40 -11.51 11.51
CA ARG A 534 -7.71 -12.88 11.11
C ARG A 534 -6.88 -13.92 11.90
N PRO A 535 -7.15 -14.09 13.21
CA PRO A 535 -6.50 -15.14 13.99
C PRO A 535 -6.77 -16.55 13.45
N MET A 536 -5.68 -17.31 13.36
CA MET A 536 -5.66 -18.76 13.16
C MET A 536 -4.97 -19.40 14.36
N TYR A 537 -5.51 -20.51 14.83
CA TYR A 537 -4.83 -21.44 15.73
C TYR A 537 -4.81 -22.81 15.05
N PHE A 538 -3.69 -23.54 15.13
CA PHE A 538 -3.53 -24.77 14.36
C PHE A 538 -2.69 -25.85 15.04
N ASN A 539 -2.84 -27.06 14.51
CA ASN A 539 -1.92 -28.18 14.64
C ASN A 539 -1.62 -28.72 13.23
N TYR A 540 -0.65 -28.10 12.55
CA TYR A 540 -0.28 -28.41 11.17
C TYR A 540 0.39 -29.80 11.09
N GLY A 541 0.01 -30.57 10.08
CA GLY A 541 0.44 -31.98 9.93
C GLY A 541 0.00 -32.92 11.06
N GLY A 542 -0.72 -32.44 12.07
CA GLY A 542 -0.96 -33.15 13.32
C GLY A 542 0.23 -33.17 14.29
N ALA A 543 1.29 -32.40 14.02
CA ALA A 543 2.51 -32.34 14.83
C ALA A 543 2.98 -30.92 15.21
N LEU A 544 2.73 -29.89 14.39
CA LEU A 544 3.22 -28.53 14.62
C LEU A 544 2.10 -27.64 15.17
N THR A 545 2.10 -27.42 16.47
CA THR A 545 1.19 -26.47 17.14
C THR A 545 1.61 -25.02 16.86
N GLY A 546 0.66 -24.10 16.90
CA GLY A 546 0.92 -22.67 16.74
C GLY A 546 -0.32 -21.85 16.41
N GLY A 547 -0.09 -20.61 15.99
CA GLY A 547 -1.12 -19.69 15.52
C GLY A 547 -0.53 -18.44 14.89
N SER A 548 -1.37 -17.65 14.23
CA SER A 548 -1.01 -16.39 13.58
C SER A 548 -2.20 -15.45 13.65
N ASP A 549 -1.99 -14.16 13.84
CA ASP A 549 -2.91 -13.14 13.36
C ASP A 549 -2.30 -12.44 12.13
N THR A 550 -3.14 -11.72 11.39
CA THR A 550 -2.76 -10.88 10.26
C THR A 550 -3.79 -9.77 10.14
N VAL A 551 -3.35 -8.51 10.05
CA VAL A 551 -4.24 -7.39 9.68
C VAL A 551 -4.57 -7.47 8.18
N GLY A 552 -5.83 -7.28 7.81
CA GLY A 552 -6.25 -7.37 6.41
C GLY A 552 -5.65 -6.26 5.54
N THR A 553 -5.46 -6.50 4.24
CA THR A 553 -5.26 -5.39 3.30
C THR A 553 -6.59 -4.70 3.02
N SER A 554 -6.58 -3.39 2.78
CA SER A 554 -7.79 -2.63 2.42
C SER A 554 -8.09 -2.67 0.90
N HIS A 555 -7.12 -3.05 0.07
CA HIS A 555 -7.22 -2.96 -1.39
C HIS A 555 -6.43 -4.11 -2.08
N PRO A 556 -6.94 -4.76 -3.14
CA PRO A 556 -6.18 -5.68 -3.98
C PRO A 556 -5.13 -4.93 -4.82
N ARG A 557 -4.00 -5.57 -5.13
CA ARG A 557 -2.86 -4.98 -5.88
C ARG A 557 -2.43 -5.90 -7.02
N ALA A 558 -1.83 -5.30 -8.06
CA ALA A 558 -1.20 -6.03 -9.17
C ALA A 558 0.26 -6.41 -8.91
N THR A 559 0.86 -5.92 -7.83
CA THR A 559 2.21 -6.27 -7.37
C THR A 559 2.22 -6.45 -5.86
N TRP A 560 2.95 -7.47 -5.39
CA TRP A 560 3.17 -7.77 -3.97
C TRP A 560 4.61 -8.24 -3.77
N SER A 561 5.24 -7.98 -2.63
CA SER A 561 6.57 -8.49 -2.31
C SER A 561 6.75 -8.87 -0.84
N PHE A 562 7.68 -9.78 -0.60
CA PHE A 562 8.06 -10.36 0.70
C PHE A 562 9.60 -10.47 0.76
N ALA A 563 10.17 -10.35 1.96
CA ALA A 563 11.61 -10.43 2.23
C ALA A 563 12.03 -11.78 2.84
N GLU A 564 11.13 -12.49 3.52
CA GLU A 564 11.31 -13.81 4.09
C GLU A 564 10.61 -14.91 3.27
N GLY A 565 11.18 -16.11 3.33
CA GLY A 565 10.72 -17.35 2.73
C GLY A 565 11.84 -18.38 2.81
N THR A 566 11.54 -19.63 3.16
CA THR A 566 12.53 -20.70 3.09
C THR A 566 11.92 -22.07 2.76
N THR A 567 12.72 -22.91 2.12
CA THR A 567 12.42 -24.31 1.77
C THR A 567 13.47 -25.26 2.32
N ARG A 568 14.19 -24.84 3.38
CA ARG A 568 15.09 -25.70 4.15
C ARG A 568 14.35 -26.87 4.82
N PRO A 569 15.05 -27.95 5.19
CA PRO A 569 14.49 -29.01 6.02
C PRO A 569 13.86 -28.43 7.29
N GLY A 570 12.68 -28.92 7.65
CA GLY A 570 11.88 -28.40 8.77
C GLY A 570 10.82 -27.36 8.38
N PHE A 571 10.97 -26.65 7.24
CA PHE A 571 10.07 -25.56 6.84
C PHE A 571 9.16 -25.92 5.65
N ASP A 572 7.91 -25.47 5.69
CA ASP A 572 6.93 -25.52 4.60
C ASP A 572 6.38 -24.11 4.30
N THR A 573 7.01 -23.39 3.37
CA THR A 573 6.54 -22.09 2.86
C THR A 573 5.54 -22.26 1.71
N TYR A 574 4.41 -21.54 1.80
CA TYR A 574 3.39 -21.45 0.75
C TYR A 574 3.14 -19.99 0.36
N LEU A 575 2.46 -19.80 -0.78
CA LEU A 575 1.81 -18.54 -1.12
C LEU A 575 0.34 -18.79 -1.37
N CYS A 576 -0.50 -17.92 -0.83
CA CYS A 576 -1.95 -17.96 -0.95
C CYS A 576 -2.42 -16.71 -1.67
N LEU A 577 -3.04 -16.90 -2.83
CA LEU A 577 -3.41 -15.86 -3.77
C LEU A 577 -4.93 -15.82 -3.91
N ALA A 578 -5.54 -14.66 -3.68
CA ALA A 578 -6.99 -14.48 -3.80
C ALA A 578 -7.35 -13.45 -4.87
N ASN A 579 -8.28 -13.83 -5.75
CA ASN A 579 -8.79 -12.98 -6.80
C ASN A 579 -10.28 -12.66 -6.55
N PRO A 580 -10.61 -11.48 -6.00
CA PRO A 580 -11.99 -11.05 -5.80
C PRO A 580 -12.70 -10.61 -7.10
N SER A 581 -11.99 -10.51 -8.23
CA SER A 581 -12.53 -10.02 -9.50
C SER A 581 -13.27 -11.10 -10.29
N GLU A 582 -14.24 -10.68 -11.10
CA GLU A 582 -14.94 -11.52 -12.07
C GLU A 582 -14.07 -11.86 -13.32
N LYS A 583 -12.85 -11.28 -13.39
CA LYS A 583 -11.81 -11.59 -14.39
C LYS A 583 -10.70 -12.42 -13.74
N GLY A 584 -10.30 -13.53 -14.37
CA GLY A 584 -9.17 -14.36 -13.90
C GLY A 584 -7.83 -13.62 -13.96
N ALA A 585 -7.00 -13.78 -12.93
CA ALA A 585 -5.69 -13.12 -12.80
C ALA A 585 -4.56 -14.03 -13.31
N GLN A 586 -3.69 -13.49 -14.17
CA GLN A 586 -2.47 -14.16 -14.64
C GLN A 586 -1.28 -13.67 -13.80
N VAL A 587 -0.69 -14.55 -12.99
CA VAL A 587 0.27 -14.17 -11.97
C VAL A 587 1.64 -14.80 -12.26
N ARG A 588 2.71 -14.01 -12.14
CA ARG A 588 4.09 -14.49 -12.09
C ARG A 588 4.65 -14.30 -10.69
N ILE A 589 5.16 -15.37 -10.11
CA ILE A 589 5.91 -15.38 -8.85
C ILE A 589 7.39 -15.49 -9.21
N THR A 590 8.22 -14.64 -8.60
CA THR A 590 9.69 -14.67 -8.70
C THR A 590 10.28 -14.84 -7.31
N TYR A 591 11.04 -15.92 -7.12
CA TYR A 591 11.78 -16.21 -5.90
C TYR A 591 13.21 -15.63 -6.03
N MET A 592 13.58 -14.74 -5.12
CA MET A 592 14.89 -14.07 -5.06
C MET A 592 15.78 -14.78 -4.04
N LYS A 593 16.59 -15.73 -4.50
CA LYS A 593 17.26 -16.71 -3.62
C LYS A 593 18.54 -16.13 -2.99
N GLY A 594 18.91 -16.63 -1.82
CA GLY A 594 20.07 -16.20 -1.03
C GLY A 594 21.43 -16.53 -1.65
N ASP A 595 21.46 -17.25 -2.78
CA ASP A 595 22.64 -17.42 -3.62
C ASP A 595 22.81 -16.32 -4.70
N GLY A 596 21.89 -15.35 -4.76
CA GLY A 596 21.89 -14.25 -5.74
C GLY A 596 21.32 -14.64 -7.11
N THR A 597 20.62 -15.77 -7.21
CA THR A 597 19.94 -16.19 -8.44
C THR A 597 18.42 -16.31 -8.23
N THR A 598 17.64 -16.32 -9.31
CA THR A 598 16.17 -16.33 -9.23
C THR A 598 15.55 -17.61 -9.79
N ALA A 599 14.32 -17.90 -9.36
CA ALA A 599 13.43 -18.90 -9.95
C ALA A 599 12.04 -18.28 -10.18
N GLN A 600 11.25 -18.83 -11.11
CA GLN A 600 9.93 -18.29 -11.45
C GLN A 600 8.86 -19.37 -11.59
N GLN A 601 7.63 -19.02 -11.21
CA GLN A 601 6.43 -19.85 -11.33
C GLN A 601 5.26 -19.00 -11.83
N ASP A 602 4.64 -19.40 -12.94
CA ASP A 602 3.43 -18.77 -13.46
C ASP A 602 2.18 -19.50 -12.92
N VAL A 603 1.21 -18.73 -12.44
CA VAL A 603 0.00 -19.22 -11.75
C VAL A 603 -1.24 -18.51 -12.32
N LEU A 604 -2.32 -19.27 -12.57
CA LEU A 604 -3.64 -18.70 -12.85
C LEU A 604 -4.45 -18.69 -11.56
N VAL A 605 -5.10 -17.57 -11.25
CA VAL A 605 -6.08 -17.49 -10.16
C VAL A 605 -7.44 -17.15 -10.76
N ASP A 606 -8.35 -18.13 -10.72
CA ASP A 606 -9.68 -18.03 -11.31
C ASP A 606 -10.51 -16.88 -10.72
N ALA A 607 -11.54 -16.45 -11.46
CA ALA A 607 -12.44 -15.39 -11.07
C ALA A 607 -13.18 -15.71 -9.76
N VAL A 608 -13.26 -14.72 -8.85
CA VAL A 608 -13.93 -14.79 -7.54
C VAL A 608 -13.52 -16.03 -6.72
N SER A 609 -12.23 -16.38 -6.74
CA SER A 609 -11.69 -17.59 -6.10
C SER A 609 -10.28 -17.37 -5.54
N ARG A 610 -9.60 -18.45 -5.14
CA ARG A 610 -8.25 -18.45 -4.58
C ARG A 610 -7.43 -19.65 -5.08
N THR A 611 -6.11 -19.54 -4.96
CA THR A 611 -5.15 -20.62 -5.21
C THR A 611 -4.07 -20.61 -4.14
N THR A 612 -3.63 -21.79 -3.68
CA THR A 612 -2.42 -21.97 -2.87
C THR A 612 -1.36 -22.67 -3.71
N VAL A 613 -0.10 -22.24 -3.62
CA VAL A 613 1.07 -22.91 -4.22
C VAL A 613 2.15 -23.13 -3.15
N SER A 614 2.93 -24.21 -3.25
CA SER A 614 4.10 -24.39 -2.38
C SER A 614 5.33 -23.81 -3.04
N ALA A 615 6.18 -23.12 -2.28
CA ALA A 615 7.50 -22.72 -2.78
C ALA A 615 8.36 -23.94 -3.18
N LYS A 616 8.07 -25.11 -2.57
CA LYS A 616 8.74 -26.39 -2.90
C LYS A 616 8.42 -26.90 -4.31
N ASP A 617 7.30 -26.49 -4.90
CA ASP A 617 6.94 -26.86 -6.29
C ASP A 617 7.91 -26.24 -7.31
N ALA A 618 8.49 -25.07 -6.98
CA ALA A 618 9.45 -24.34 -7.82
C ALA A 618 10.91 -24.52 -7.37
N LEU A 619 11.16 -24.70 -6.07
CA LEU A 619 12.51 -24.68 -5.48
C LEU A 619 13.02 -26.05 -5.00
N GLY A 620 12.13 -27.00 -4.68
CA GLY A 620 12.50 -28.26 -4.03
C GLY A 620 12.71 -28.11 -2.52
N THR A 621 13.76 -28.71 -1.99
CA THR A 621 14.13 -28.68 -0.55
C THR A 621 15.61 -29.03 -0.40
N GLY A 622 16.35 -28.24 0.38
CA GLY A 622 17.79 -28.38 0.58
C GLY A 622 18.32 -27.42 1.65
N ASP A 623 19.50 -27.70 2.19
CA ASP A 623 20.05 -26.99 3.35
C ASP A 623 21.20 -26.05 2.95
N ASP A 624 20.92 -25.13 2.02
CA ASP A 624 21.89 -24.18 1.48
C ASP A 624 21.23 -22.83 1.11
N PRO A 625 22.01 -21.75 0.90
CA PRO A 625 21.46 -20.41 0.67
C PRO A 625 20.53 -20.27 -0.54
N SER A 626 20.53 -21.21 -1.50
CA SER A 626 19.57 -21.22 -2.61
C SER A 626 18.13 -21.52 -2.17
N HIS A 627 17.93 -22.09 -0.98
CA HIS A 627 16.63 -22.46 -0.43
C HIS A 627 16.02 -21.40 0.50
N ASP A 628 16.75 -20.31 0.82
CA ASP A 628 16.22 -19.11 1.48
C ASP A 628 15.97 -18.01 0.44
N PHE A 629 14.83 -17.33 0.49
CA PHE A 629 14.42 -16.42 -0.59
C PHE A 629 13.49 -15.29 -0.14
N GLY A 630 13.60 -14.15 -0.82
CA GLY A 630 12.52 -13.17 -0.90
C GLY A 630 11.58 -13.54 -2.04
N ILE A 631 10.42 -12.88 -2.11
CA ILE A 631 9.38 -13.19 -3.11
C ILE A 631 8.92 -11.87 -3.73
N SER A 632 8.79 -11.83 -5.06
CA SER A 632 8.03 -10.78 -5.75
C SER A 632 6.95 -11.41 -6.63
N VAL A 633 5.75 -10.85 -6.59
CA VAL A 633 4.56 -11.36 -7.29
C VAL A 633 3.98 -10.25 -8.16
N GLN A 634 3.76 -10.54 -9.44
CA GLN A 634 3.28 -9.58 -10.45
C GLN A 634 2.09 -10.17 -11.22
N VAL A 635 1.02 -9.40 -11.39
CA VAL A 635 -0.13 -9.78 -12.23
C VAL A 635 0.01 -9.19 -13.63
N THR A 636 0.18 -10.04 -14.64
CA THR A 636 0.53 -9.62 -16.01
C THR A 636 -0.67 -9.12 -16.83
N ASN A 637 -1.90 -9.33 -16.35
CA ASN A 637 -3.14 -8.84 -16.98
C ASN A 637 -3.89 -7.80 -16.13
N ASN A 638 -3.16 -7.13 -15.22
CA ASN A 638 -3.60 -5.99 -14.40
C ASN A 638 -4.79 -6.23 -13.46
N VAL A 639 -5.20 -7.48 -13.21
CA VAL A 639 -6.23 -7.81 -12.21
C VAL A 639 -5.66 -7.62 -10.79
N GLY A 640 -6.37 -6.90 -9.92
CA GLY A 640 -5.97 -6.77 -8.52
C GLY A 640 -6.22 -8.07 -7.74
N ILE A 641 -5.18 -8.63 -7.13
CA ILE A 641 -5.25 -9.81 -6.24
C ILE A 641 -4.80 -9.45 -4.81
N ILE A 642 -4.94 -10.37 -3.88
CA ILE A 642 -4.33 -10.33 -2.53
C ILE A 642 -3.38 -11.51 -2.39
N VAL A 643 -2.25 -11.32 -1.70
CA VAL A 643 -1.27 -12.39 -1.44
C VAL A 643 -0.85 -12.40 0.03
N GLU A 644 -0.95 -13.58 0.65
CA GLU A 644 -0.41 -13.89 1.98
C GLU A 644 0.60 -15.05 1.88
N ARG A 645 1.65 -15.02 2.72
CA ARG A 645 2.66 -16.09 2.85
C ARG A 645 2.45 -16.86 4.16
N PRO A 646 1.68 -17.96 4.18
CA PRO A 646 1.71 -18.91 5.28
C PRO A 646 2.99 -19.75 5.25
N MET A 647 3.64 -19.87 6.41
CA MET A 647 4.78 -20.75 6.65
C MET A 647 4.56 -21.59 7.90
N TYR A 648 4.94 -22.86 7.87
CA TYR A 648 4.95 -23.77 9.05
C TYR A 648 6.35 -24.34 9.23
N PHE A 649 6.78 -24.58 10.48
CA PHE A 649 8.15 -25.01 10.76
C PHE A 649 8.31 -25.88 12.01
N ASP A 650 9.34 -26.74 11.95
CA ASP A 650 10.12 -27.21 13.11
C ASP A 650 11.54 -26.63 12.95
N TYR A 651 11.86 -25.61 13.74
CA TYR A 651 13.14 -24.91 13.70
C TYR A 651 13.87 -25.05 15.03
N ALA A 652 14.96 -25.82 15.04
CA ALA A 652 15.78 -26.07 16.23
C ALA A 652 15.03 -26.64 17.45
N GLY A 653 13.85 -27.24 17.26
CA GLY A 653 12.96 -27.72 18.33
C GLY A 653 11.89 -26.71 18.76
N TRP A 654 11.81 -25.55 18.12
CA TRP A 654 10.66 -24.65 18.18
C TRP A 654 9.71 -24.99 17.02
N THR A 655 8.54 -25.53 17.34
CA THR A 655 7.48 -25.80 16.36
C THR A 655 6.54 -24.63 16.24
N GLY A 656 6.09 -24.28 15.03
CA GLY A 656 5.20 -23.14 14.84
C GLY A 656 4.80 -22.88 13.39
N GLY A 657 4.35 -21.65 13.16
CA GLY A 657 4.01 -21.14 11.84
C GLY A 657 3.32 -19.78 11.94
N HIS A 658 3.33 -19.02 10.85
CA HIS A 658 2.74 -17.67 10.77
C HIS A 658 2.24 -17.38 9.36
N VAL A 659 1.51 -16.27 9.22
CA VAL A 659 1.02 -15.76 7.94
C VAL A 659 1.36 -14.28 7.81
N ALA A 660 2.26 -13.95 6.86
CA ALA A 660 2.57 -12.57 6.53
C ALA A 660 1.65 -12.06 5.40
N MET A 661 1.17 -10.82 5.51
CA MET A 661 0.55 -10.07 4.41
C MET A 661 1.66 -9.43 3.58
N GLY A 662 1.60 -9.54 2.25
CA GLY A 662 2.58 -8.87 1.38
C GLY A 662 2.42 -7.35 1.36
N HIS A 663 3.37 -6.66 0.72
CA HIS A 663 3.33 -5.19 0.50
C HIS A 663 3.48 -4.83 -1.01
#